data_AF-A0AAV2VYI0-F1
#
_entry.id   AF-A0AAV2VYI0-F1
#
_cell.length_a   1.000
_cell.length_b   1.000
_cell.length_c   1.000
_cell.angle_alpha   90.00
_cell.angle_beta   90.00
_cell.angle_gamma   90.00
#
_symmetry.space_group_name_H-M   'P 1'
#
loop_
_entity.id
_entity.type
_entity.pdbx_description
1 polymer ?
#
loop_
_entity_poly.entity_id
_entity_poly.type
_entity_poly.pdbx_seq_one_letter_code
_entity_poly.pdbx_strand_id
1 'polypeptide(L)'
;MINTLASKYIKTALIAPVLLASQLAFADDISTLKQRIAPNYANQEASSAQSKGQSLADLVSQHIASQNADGSWPDIAYDKMATEEKPIRDHLDRLKVLAAGVKLNLNPGAYDAVVNGLNHWYSINPVNKNWWWNDIGRQLRLGPIAMMLGDRLPSSLVTQIAGDMPSIPSKTGANRTDLSKGVIWGGLLNQDIAQVGRGLDGIEGTIVITTDEGIQEDFSFQQHGAQLYTRGYGEVFFNTASFWAYQVRDLSWKFSPQSLDLLADYFLEGVRWSNSKGTLDYNTSGRGISRKMTLNPAILTSQSEYIAELSPKHATEANAFKQHINGGPSGLNGFKSFWRSDYATKVGPEHFIGIKMNSARIKPTEGGLNENLKGYWHGFGSTFIMQTGDEYHNLFPVWDWGLFPGVTSPHMAYRPVDWGQIEQQTTFVGGVSNGKYGVAVMDMNVKNTQAKKAWFSFNDELVALGAGISSTHEKYVNTTINQTRLKGPVTVDGTVYPRGSRELVEAGWVHHDNVGYVFPDRWYGHMDNEAKSGNWYSINNGQEDKVVTDDVFMLRIGHSWQPTNASYQYIIAPNKTASQTQQYAANLPVTVLSNTDKLQAVRHAGLGITGIVFHQAGTIDLTSGATVSVNKPSVVLVDESGSTEQITLSTPGVGTGVDITYSKDGHVKNTILHTFGDKKRMGMSMKVDFNAPVVVRPVTVPVLADAFVRDGMYQDKSYGNNSYLVVKKDGLNYSRKTALKFDLTAQDVTASTRAVLRLNIKSVNTDSSRTITVSKLNNGNWQENGVTWATLPAVSTFGAGITIQPSDAGKWVEVDVSDLIHKGVVSLVLENRGTASGKSDVGFSSKESGQGAQLVITP
;
A
#
# COMPACT_ATOMS: atom_id res chain seq x y z
N MET A 1 -45.20 -45.87 50.98
CA MET A 1 -44.30 -45.87 49.82
C MET A 1 -44.94 -45.01 48.75
N ILE A 2 -44.37 -43.83 48.54
CA ILE A 2 -44.89 -42.73 47.74
C ILE A 2 -44.03 -42.62 46.48
N ASN A 3 -44.69 -42.31 45.36
CA ASN A 3 -44.20 -41.77 44.10
C ASN A 3 -43.32 -42.67 43.20
N THR A 4 -43.99 -43.21 42.19
CA THR A 4 -43.39 -43.48 40.87
C THR A 4 -44.45 -43.16 39.83
N LEU A 5 -44.33 -42.00 39.16
CA LEU A 5 -44.86 -41.65 37.82
C LEU A 5 -44.76 -40.13 37.57
N ALA A 6 -43.55 -39.57 37.55
CA ALA A 6 -43.29 -38.21 37.03
C ALA A 6 -41.79 -37.98 36.78
N SER A 7 -41.18 -38.60 35.76
CA SER A 7 -39.84 -38.18 35.28
C SER A 7 -39.48 -38.77 33.91
N LYS A 8 -40.24 -38.46 32.86
CA LYS A 8 -39.78 -38.76 31.48
C LYS A 8 -40.22 -37.79 30.37
N TYR A 9 -40.82 -36.64 30.70
CA TYR A 9 -41.36 -35.69 29.69
C TYR A 9 -40.89 -34.23 29.81
N ILE A 10 -39.76 -33.93 30.46
CA ILE A 10 -39.32 -32.51 30.64
C ILE A 10 -38.02 -32.14 29.87
N LYS A 11 -37.29 -33.09 29.26
CA LYS A 11 -36.06 -32.76 28.50
C LYS A 11 -36.24 -32.52 26.99
N THR A 12 -37.43 -32.71 26.43
CA THR A 12 -37.70 -32.47 24.99
C THR A 12 -38.50 -31.20 24.73
N ALA A 13 -39.07 -30.57 25.76
CA ALA A 13 -39.94 -29.39 25.64
C ALA A 13 -39.21 -28.04 25.78
N LEU A 14 -37.93 -28.02 26.18
CA LEU A 14 -37.12 -26.78 26.28
C LEU A 14 -36.17 -26.57 25.10
N ILE A 15 -35.88 -27.62 24.30
CA ILE A 15 -35.01 -27.51 23.11
C ILE A 15 -35.81 -26.99 21.91
N ALA A 16 -37.08 -27.40 21.76
CA ALA A 16 -37.94 -26.96 20.68
C ALA A 16 -38.26 -25.44 20.71
N PRO A 17 -38.67 -24.81 21.83
CA PRO A 17 -38.92 -23.36 21.85
C PRO A 17 -37.64 -22.53 21.73
N VAL A 18 -36.48 -23.03 22.14
CA VAL A 18 -35.19 -22.34 21.92
C VAL A 18 -34.72 -22.46 20.47
N LEU A 19 -34.92 -23.61 19.82
CA LEU A 19 -34.69 -23.75 18.37
C LEU A 19 -35.67 -22.92 17.55
N LEU A 20 -36.95 -22.87 17.93
CA LEU A 20 -37.97 -22.09 17.23
C LEU A 20 -37.77 -20.58 17.44
N ALA A 21 -37.42 -20.14 18.65
CA ALA A 21 -37.12 -18.74 18.95
C ALA A 21 -35.83 -18.27 18.24
N SER A 22 -34.80 -19.11 18.16
CA SER A 22 -33.60 -18.79 17.38
C SER A 22 -33.92 -18.74 15.88
N GLN A 23 -34.65 -19.70 15.32
CA GLN A 23 -35.08 -19.66 13.92
C GLN A 23 -35.96 -18.44 13.58
N LEU A 24 -36.85 -18.02 14.48
CA LEU A 24 -37.67 -16.81 14.32
C LEU A 24 -36.82 -15.54 14.39
N ALA A 25 -35.84 -15.46 15.29
CA ALA A 25 -34.91 -14.34 15.36
C ALA A 25 -34.06 -14.20 14.09
N PHE A 26 -33.58 -15.31 13.52
CA PHE A 26 -32.80 -15.27 12.28
C PHE A 26 -33.64 -14.98 11.02
N ALA A 27 -34.91 -15.39 10.98
CA ALA A 27 -35.83 -14.99 9.91
C ALA A 27 -36.08 -13.47 9.91
N ASP A 28 -36.14 -12.87 11.10
CA ASP A 28 -36.20 -11.42 11.28
C ASP A 28 -34.91 -10.72 10.84
N ASP A 29 -33.74 -11.32 11.10
CA ASP A 29 -32.44 -10.81 10.65
C ASP A 29 -32.33 -10.75 9.11
N ILE A 30 -32.82 -11.75 8.37
CA ILE A 30 -32.84 -11.72 6.89
C ILE A 30 -33.71 -10.57 6.39
N SER A 31 -34.92 -10.44 6.94
CA SER A 31 -35.86 -9.37 6.58
C SER A 31 -35.23 -8.00 6.84
N THR A 32 -34.67 -7.82 8.04
CA THR A 32 -33.99 -6.59 8.46
C THR A 32 -32.82 -6.26 7.54
N LEU A 33 -31.96 -7.24 7.20
CA LEU A 33 -30.83 -7.00 6.31
C LEU A 33 -31.28 -6.58 4.90
N LYS A 34 -32.30 -7.22 4.33
CA LYS A 34 -32.88 -6.82 3.04
C LYS A 34 -33.39 -5.38 3.05
N GLN A 35 -34.12 -5.00 4.12
CA GLN A 35 -34.66 -3.65 4.27
C GLN A 35 -33.56 -2.58 4.35
N ARG A 36 -32.41 -2.90 4.96
CA ARG A 36 -31.27 -2.00 5.07
C ARG A 36 -30.49 -1.83 3.76
N ILE A 37 -30.21 -2.91 3.03
CA ILE A 37 -29.35 -2.85 1.84
C ILE A 37 -30.06 -2.35 0.58
N ALA A 38 -31.36 -2.61 0.44
CA ALA A 38 -32.09 -2.27 -0.78
C ALA A 38 -32.10 -0.76 -1.10
N PRO A 39 -32.37 0.17 -0.16
CA PRO A 39 -32.30 1.61 -0.43
C PRO A 39 -30.88 2.06 -0.79
N ASN A 40 -29.85 1.46 -0.19
CA ASN A 40 -28.45 1.80 -0.47
C ASN A 40 -28.11 1.55 -1.95
N TYR A 41 -28.54 0.42 -2.53
CA TYR A 41 -28.32 0.16 -3.95
C TYR A 41 -29.04 1.17 -4.86
N ALA A 42 -30.26 1.57 -4.51
CA ALA A 42 -30.99 2.55 -5.30
C ALA A 42 -30.34 3.94 -5.24
N ASN A 43 -29.88 4.36 -4.06
CA ASN A 43 -29.16 5.62 -3.88
C ASN A 43 -27.78 5.64 -4.57
N GLN A 44 -27.11 4.49 -4.68
CA GLN A 44 -25.87 4.35 -5.45
C GLN A 44 -26.12 4.61 -6.94
N GLU A 45 -27.23 4.10 -7.51
CA GLU A 45 -27.58 4.38 -8.91
C GLU A 45 -27.92 5.87 -9.11
N ALA A 46 -28.61 6.50 -8.16
CA ALA A 46 -28.89 7.94 -8.21
C ALA A 46 -27.60 8.76 -8.19
N SER A 47 -26.66 8.42 -7.29
CA SER A 47 -25.36 9.09 -7.20
C SER A 47 -24.51 8.87 -8.46
N SER A 48 -24.54 7.66 -9.03
CA SER A 48 -23.86 7.33 -10.29
C SER A 48 -24.39 8.16 -11.46
N ALA A 49 -25.72 8.29 -11.59
CA ALA A 49 -26.34 9.15 -12.60
C ALA A 49 -25.91 10.61 -12.43
N GLN A 50 -26.00 11.15 -11.21
CA GLN A 50 -25.59 12.53 -10.91
C GLN A 50 -24.12 12.78 -11.24
N SER A 51 -23.23 11.83 -10.94
CA SER A 51 -21.79 11.93 -11.24
C SER A 51 -21.47 12.04 -12.74
N LYS A 52 -22.41 11.62 -13.60
CA LYS A 52 -22.34 11.70 -15.07
C LYS A 52 -23.11 12.90 -15.62
N GLY A 53 -23.62 13.78 -14.76
CA GLY A 53 -24.47 14.91 -15.15
C GLY A 53 -25.87 14.50 -15.64
N GLN A 54 -26.35 13.33 -15.21
CA GLN A 54 -27.65 12.78 -15.62
C GLN A 54 -28.61 12.69 -14.43
N SER A 55 -29.92 12.73 -14.71
CA SER A 55 -30.97 12.42 -13.73
C SER A 55 -31.30 10.93 -13.78
N LEU A 56 -31.42 10.29 -12.62
CA LEU A 56 -31.87 8.89 -12.55
C LEU A 56 -33.29 8.73 -13.11
N ALA A 57 -34.19 9.69 -12.87
CA ALA A 57 -35.57 9.63 -13.37
C ALA A 57 -35.63 9.72 -14.91
N ASP A 58 -34.72 10.49 -15.51
CA ASP A 58 -34.63 10.62 -16.97
C ASP A 58 -34.10 9.32 -17.58
N LEU A 59 -33.06 8.73 -16.97
CA LEU A 59 -32.53 7.42 -17.38
C LEU A 59 -33.58 6.31 -17.29
N VAL A 60 -34.34 6.27 -16.19
CA VAL A 60 -35.46 5.33 -16.03
C VAL A 60 -36.47 5.50 -17.16
N SER A 61 -36.90 6.74 -17.44
CA SER A 61 -37.87 7.03 -18.49
C SER A 61 -37.34 6.69 -19.88
N GLN A 62 -36.06 6.96 -20.15
CA GLN A 62 -35.38 6.61 -21.39
C GLN A 62 -35.32 5.09 -21.61
N HIS A 63 -34.96 4.32 -20.58
CA HIS A 63 -34.87 2.86 -20.69
C HIS A 63 -36.25 2.21 -20.87
N ILE A 64 -37.30 2.74 -20.24
CA ILE A 64 -38.68 2.31 -20.49
C ILE A 64 -39.08 2.58 -21.95
N ALA A 65 -38.88 3.82 -22.42
CA ALA A 65 -39.32 4.24 -23.75
C ALA A 65 -38.62 3.50 -24.90
N SER A 66 -37.41 2.98 -24.66
CA SER A 66 -36.59 2.28 -25.66
C SER A 66 -36.65 0.75 -25.57
N GLN A 67 -37.39 0.19 -24.61
CA GLN A 67 -37.51 -1.26 -24.44
C GLN A 67 -38.50 -1.86 -25.43
N ASN A 68 -38.13 -2.97 -26.06
CA ASN A 68 -39.01 -3.77 -26.87
C ASN A 68 -40.04 -4.52 -25.99
N ALA A 69 -41.15 -4.96 -26.61
CA ALA A 69 -42.20 -5.68 -25.90
C ALA A 69 -41.74 -7.00 -25.25
N ASP A 70 -40.68 -7.62 -25.77
CA ASP A 70 -40.08 -8.85 -25.23
C ASP A 70 -39.09 -8.60 -24.08
N GLY A 71 -38.89 -7.34 -23.67
CA GLY A 71 -37.95 -6.93 -22.63
C GLY A 71 -36.53 -6.64 -23.11
N SER A 72 -36.24 -6.85 -24.40
CA SER A 72 -34.93 -6.54 -24.99
C SER A 72 -34.76 -5.05 -25.28
N TRP A 73 -33.53 -4.61 -25.55
CA TRP A 73 -33.25 -3.29 -26.13
C TRP A 73 -32.59 -3.41 -27.49
N PRO A 74 -33.07 -2.68 -28.51
CA PRO A 74 -32.62 -2.85 -29.90
C PRO A 74 -31.16 -2.46 -30.13
N ASP A 75 -30.58 -1.65 -29.24
CA ASP A 75 -29.19 -1.21 -29.34
C ASP A 75 -28.19 -2.14 -28.63
N ILE A 76 -28.66 -3.21 -27.99
CA ILE A 76 -27.82 -4.21 -27.34
C ILE A 76 -27.58 -5.40 -28.28
N ALA A 77 -26.32 -5.70 -28.57
CA ALA A 77 -25.91 -6.82 -29.41
C ALA A 77 -25.95 -8.16 -28.65
N TYR A 78 -27.14 -8.71 -28.42
CA TYR A 78 -27.35 -9.95 -27.66
C TYR A 78 -26.62 -11.16 -28.26
N ASP A 79 -26.47 -11.24 -29.58
CA ASP A 79 -25.73 -12.30 -30.28
C ASP A 79 -24.23 -12.30 -29.96
N LYS A 80 -23.69 -11.19 -29.43
CA LYS A 80 -22.28 -11.05 -29.06
C LYS A 80 -21.98 -11.41 -27.61
N MET A 81 -22.99 -11.65 -26.77
CA MET A 81 -22.82 -11.90 -25.33
C MET A 81 -21.91 -13.08 -25.00
N ALA A 82 -21.72 -14.04 -25.91
CA ALA A 82 -20.78 -15.14 -25.72
C ALA A 82 -19.31 -14.70 -25.71
N THR A 83 -18.98 -13.59 -26.38
CA THR A 83 -17.59 -13.18 -26.62
C THR A 83 -17.28 -11.74 -26.20
N GLU A 84 -18.30 -10.93 -25.98
CA GLU A 84 -18.21 -9.52 -25.62
C GLU A 84 -18.90 -9.24 -24.28
N GLU A 85 -18.26 -8.40 -23.46
CA GLU A 85 -18.74 -8.08 -22.11
C GLU A 85 -19.74 -6.93 -22.08
N LYS A 86 -19.65 -6.03 -23.07
CA LYS A 86 -20.44 -4.81 -23.13
C LYS A 86 -21.95 -5.09 -23.21
N PRO A 87 -22.45 -6.01 -24.06
CA PRO A 87 -23.88 -6.27 -24.14
C PRO A 87 -24.47 -6.81 -22.82
N ILE A 88 -23.73 -7.69 -22.13
CA ILE A 88 -24.13 -8.18 -20.80
C ILE A 88 -24.23 -7.03 -19.79
N ARG A 89 -23.18 -6.20 -19.74
CA ARG A 89 -23.10 -5.05 -18.84
C ARG A 89 -24.23 -4.07 -19.09
N ASP A 90 -24.43 -3.66 -20.34
CA ASP A 90 -25.44 -2.67 -20.71
C ASP A 90 -26.85 -3.15 -20.34
N HIS A 91 -27.18 -4.42 -20.62
CA HIS A 91 -28.48 -4.98 -20.26
C HIS A 91 -28.71 -4.96 -18.75
N LEU A 92 -27.78 -5.53 -17.98
CA LEU A 92 -27.92 -5.65 -16.53
C LEU A 92 -27.85 -4.29 -15.81
N ASP A 93 -27.04 -3.35 -16.29
CA ASP A 93 -26.95 -2.01 -15.72
C ASP A 93 -28.24 -1.19 -15.99
N ARG A 94 -28.92 -1.38 -17.14
CA ARG A 94 -30.28 -0.82 -17.36
C ARG A 94 -31.30 -1.39 -16.40
N LEU A 95 -31.26 -2.70 -16.13
CA LEU A 95 -32.13 -3.33 -15.14
C LEU A 95 -31.89 -2.79 -13.74
N LYS A 96 -30.63 -2.49 -13.37
CA LYS A 96 -30.31 -1.82 -12.10
C LYS A 96 -30.95 -0.43 -12.01
N VAL A 97 -30.83 0.38 -13.06
CA VAL A 97 -31.46 1.71 -13.14
C VAL A 97 -32.98 1.60 -12.98
N LEU A 98 -33.62 0.67 -13.69
CA LEU A 98 -35.07 0.45 -13.60
C LEU A 98 -35.48 -0.04 -12.21
N ALA A 99 -34.75 -0.98 -11.61
CA ALA A 99 -34.99 -1.45 -10.25
C ALA A 99 -34.83 -0.32 -9.21
N ALA A 100 -33.86 0.58 -9.39
CA ALA A 100 -33.72 1.78 -8.57
C ALA A 100 -34.93 2.71 -8.76
N GLY A 101 -35.41 2.87 -9.99
CA GLY A 101 -36.65 3.59 -10.30
C GLY A 101 -37.89 3.01 -9.60
N VAL A 102 -37.97 1.69 -9.48
CA VAL A 102 -39.01 1.00 -8.69
C VAL A 102 -38.84 1.31 -7.20
N LYS A 103 -37.63 1.16 -6.65
CA LYS A 103 -37.35 1.34 -5.21
C LYS A 103 -37.56 2.77 -4.73
N LEU A 104 -37.23 3.75 -5.57
CA LEU A 104 -37.37 5.19 -5.30
C LEU A 104 -38.68 5.79 -5.83
N ASN A 105 -39.56 4.97 -6.41
CA ASN A 105 -40.85 5.38 -6.96
C ASN A 105 -40.76 6.52 -7.99
N LEU A 106 -39.81 6.43 -8.93
CA LEU A 106 -39.52 7.49 -9.90
C LEU A 106 -40.42 7.43 -11.15
N ASN A 107 -40.90 6.25 -11.52
CA ASN A 107 -41.77 6.05 -12.68
C ASN A 107 -42.64 4.79 -12.50
N PRO A 108 -43.97 4.86 -12.67
CA PRO A 108 -44.85 3.70 -12.49
C PRO A 108 -44.57 2.55 -13.46
N GLY A 109 -44.09 2.83 -14.68
CA GLY A 109 -43.75 1.81 -15.69
C GLY A 109 -42.42 1.09 -15.42
N ALA A 110 -41.63 1.52 -14.43
CA ALA A 110 -40.32 0.94 -14.16
C ALA A 110 -40.39 -0.54 -13.74
N TYR A 111 -41.48 -0.94 -13.06
CA TYR A 111 -41.67 -2.31 -12.59
C TYR A 111 -41.91 -3.29 -13.74
N ASP A 112 -42.82 -2.97 -14.65
CA ASP A 112 -43.09 -3.83 -15.79
C ASP A 112 -41.85 -3.94 -16.68
N ALA A 113 -41.15 -2.84 -16.88
CA ALA A 113 -39.93 -2.80 -17.70
C ALA A 113 -38.80 -3.67 -17.12
N VAL A 114 -38.53 -3.61 -15.81
CA VAL A 114 -37.48 -4.43 -15.20
C VAL A 114 -37.86 -5.91 -15.17
N VAL A 115 -39.13 -6.25 -14.92
CA VAL A 115 -39.60 -7.65 -14.96
C VAL A 115 -39.52 -8.22 -16.37
N ASN A 116 -39.95 -7.48 -17.39
CA ASN A 116 -39.83 -7.90 -18.79
C ASN A 116 -38.36 -8.10 -19.19
N GLY A 117 -37.48 -7.18 -18.81
CA GLY A 117 -36.06 -7.31 -19.11
C GLY A 117 -35.38 -8.48 -18.39
N LEU A 118 -35.77 -8.78 -17.14
CA LEU A 118 -35.31 -9.98 -16.43
C LEU A 118 -35.82 -11.27 -17.11
N ASN A 119 -37.07 -11.31 -17.54
CA ASN A 119 -37.61 -12.45 -18.29
C ASN A 119 -36.86 -12.64 -19.62
N HIS A 120 -36.56 -11.55 -20.33
CA HIS A 120 -35.72 -11.60 -21.53
C HIS A 120 -34.35 -12.19 -21.23
N TRP A 121 -33.67 -11.69 -20.20
CA TRP A 121 -32.36 -12.17 -19.75
C TRP A 121 -32.34 -13.69 -19.53
N TYR A 122 -33.33 -14.22 -18.81
CA TYR A 122 -33.41 -15.66 -18.55
C TYR A 122 -33.94 -16.48 -19.72
N SER A 123 -34.64 -15.87 -20.68
CA SER A 123 -35.05 -16.57 -21.90
C SER A 123 -33.88 -16.89 -22.82
N ILE A 124 -32.87 -16.02 -22.86
CA ILE A 124 -31.66 -16.20 -23.66
C ILE A 124 -30.51 -16.84 -22.86
N ASN A 125 -30.55 -16.73 -21.51
CA ASN A 125 -29.62 -17.31 -20.54
C ASN A 125 -28.14 -17.27 -20.99
N PRO A 126 -27.56 -16.06 -21.13
CA PRO A 126 -26.31 -15.89 -21.84
C PRO A 126 -25.12 -16.37 -20.99
N VAL A 127 -24.16 -17.02 -21.65
CA VAL A 127 -22.89 -17.46 -21.06
C VAL A 127 -21.75 -16.79 -21.81
N ASN A 128 -20.78 -16.21 -21.11
CA ASN A 128 -19.62 -15.53 -21.70
C ASN A 128 -18.36 -16.39 -21.62
N LYS A 129 -17.44 -16.25 -22.59
CA LYS A 129 -16.11 -16.90 -22.54
C LYS A 129 -15.27 -16.48 -21.32
N ASN A 130 -15.50 -15.26 -20.81
CA ASN A 130 -14.86 -14.79 -19.59
C ASN A 130 -15.63 -15.31 -18.38
N TRP A 131 -15.03 -16.26 -17.67
CA TRP A 131 -15.60 -16.88 -16.46
C TRP A 131 -16.09 -15.86 -15.44
N TRP A 132 -15.41 -14.70 -15.31
CA TRP A 132 -15.78 -13.67 -14.34
C TRP A 132 -17.20 -13.17 -14.55
N TRP A 133 -17.67 -13.02 -15.80
CA TRP A 133 -19.04 -12.58 -16.06
C TRP A 133 -20.09 -13.62 -15.66
N ASN A 134 -19.71 -14.90 -15.71
CA ASN A 134 -20.60 -16.00 -15.36
C ASN A 134 -20.69 -16.21 -13.84
N ASP A 135 -19.61 -15.93 -13.10
CA ASP A 135 -19.51 -16.27 -11.67
C ASP A 135 -19.53 -15.06 -10.73
N ILE A 136 -19.23 -13.86 -11.23
CA ILE A 136 -19.20 -12.61 -10.45
C ILE A 136 -19.99 -11.49 -11.12
N GLY A 137 -19.71 -11.23 -12.40
CA GLY A 137 -20.17 -10.03 -13.10
C GLY A 137 -21.67 -9.88 -13.12
N ARG A 138 -22.40 -10.93 -13.52
CA ARG A 138 -23.87 -10.92 -13.51
C ARG A 138 -24.45 -10.89 -12.09
N GLN A 139 -23.85 -11.58 -11.14
CA GLN A 139 -24.27 -11.64 -9.74
C GLN A 139 -24.21 -10.25 -9.08
N LEU A 140 -23.14 -9.49 -9.34
CA LEU A 140 -22.98 -8.11 -8.86
C LEU A 140 -24.04 -7.13 -9.40
N ARG A 141 -24.85 -7.52 -10.39
CA ARG A 141 -26.00 -6.74 -10.86
C ARG A 141 -27.33 -7.36 -10.43
N LEU A 142 -27.49 -8.66 -10.65
CA LEU A 142 -28.72 -9.40 -10.34
C LEU A 142 -29.05 -9.37 -8.85
N GLY A 143 -28.04 -9.45 -7.97
CA GLY A 143 -28.23 -9.34 -6.52
C GLY A 143 -28.85 -8.00 -6.11
N PRO A 144 -28.23 -6.85 -6.42
CA PRO A 144 -28.81 -5.54 -6.16
C PRO A 144 -30.21 -5.33 -6.79
N ILE A 145 -30.42 -5.80 -8.02
CA ILE A 145 -31.75 -5.76 -8.68
C ILE A 145 -32.78 -6.49 -7.82
N ALA A 146 -32.48 -7.73 -7.42
CA ALA A 146 -33.38 -8.54 -6.62
C ALA A 146 -33.65 -7.91 -5.25
N MET A 147 -32.62 -7.35 -4.60
CA MET A 147 -32.78 -6.67 -3.31
C MET A 147 -33.65 -5.41 -3.43
N MET A 148 -33.50 -4.61 -4.49
CA MET A 148 -34.32 -3.43 -4.73
C MET A 148 -35.79 -3.77 -5.03
N LEU A 149 -36.05 -4.86 -5.76
CA LEU A 149 -37.42 -5.32 -6.05
C LEU A 149 -38.09 -5.98 -4.85
N GLY A 150 -37.33 -6.65 -3.98
CA GLY A 150 -37.84 -7.29 -2.76
C GLY A 150 -39.02 -8.21 -3.06
N ASP A 151 -40.09 -8.10 -2.28
CA ASP A 151 -41.29 -8.95 -2.41
C ASP A 151 -42.07 -8.74 -3.73
N ARG A 152 -41.74 -7.69 -4.50
CA ARG A 152 -42.32 -7.47 -5.83
C ARG A 152 -41.68 -8.36 -6.89
N LEU A 153 -40.56 -9.00 -6.62
CA LEU A 153 -39.89 -9.89 -7.58
C LEU A 153 -40.70 -11.21 -7.74
N PRO A 154 -41.12 -11.59 -8.96
CA PRO A 154 -41.81 -12.86 -9.19
C PRO A 154 -41.03 -14.07 -8.68
N SER A 155 -41.71 -15.06 -8.09
CA SER A 155 -41.08 -16.22 -7.47
C SER A 155 -40.22 -17.04 -8.43
N SER A 156 -40.59 -17.16 -9.71
CA SER A 156 -39.77 -17.81 -10.74
C SER A 156 -38.43 -17.09 -10.94
N LEU A 157 -38.44 -15.75 -10.97
CA LEU A 157 -37.24 -14.93 -11.08
C LEU A 157 -36.40 -14.96 -9.81
N VAL A 158 -37.03 -15.08 -8.62
CA VAL A 158 -36.31 -15.33 -7.36
C VAL A 158 -35.49 -16.62 -7.47
N THR A 159 -36.11 -17.72 -7.90
CA THR A 159 -35.43 -19.02 -8.06
C THR A 159 -34.30 -18.95 -9.08
N GLN A 160 -34.52 -18.30 -10.23
CA GLN A 160 -33.49 -18.16 -11.27
C GLN A 160 -32.29 -17.32 -10.79
N ILE A 161 -32.55 -16.17 -10.17
CA ILE A 161 -31.49 -15.30 -9.64
C ILE A 161 -30.73 -15.99 -8.51
N ALA A 162 -31.43 -16.68 -7.60
CA ALA A 162 -30.78 -17.41 -6.52
C ALA A 162 -29.91 -18.56 -7.05
N GLY A 163 -30.33 -19.24 -8.12
CA GLY A 163 -29.56 -20.29 -8.79
C GLY A 163 -28.26 -19.80 -9.44
N ASP A 164 -28.20 -18.52 -9.81
CA ASP A 164 -26.98 -17.90 -10.34
C ASP A 164 -25.98 -17.50 -9.25
N MET A 165 -26.39 -17.45 -7.98
CA MET A 165 -25.51 -17.01 -6.89
C MET A 165 -24.55 -18.12 -6.43
N PRO A 166 -23.26 -17.81 -6.17
CA PRO A 166 -22.32 -18.78 -5.63
C PRO A 166 -22.74 -19.24 -4.22
N SER A 167 -22.35 -20.47 -3.86
CA SER A 167 -22.64 -21.04 -2.53
C SER A 167 -21.49 -20.86 -1.53
N ILE A 168 -20.27 -20.60 -2.01
CA ILE A 168 -19.05 -20.39 -1.21
C ILE A 168 -18.13 -19.31 -1.81
N PRO A 169 -17.40 -18.53 -0.98
CA PRO A 169 -16.44 -17.52 -1.44
C PRO A 169 -15.06 -18.16 -1.75
N SER A 170 -14.97 -18.93 -2.83
CA SER A 170 -13.84 -19.85 -3.12
C SER A 170 -12.53 -19.20 -3.64
N LYS A 171 -12.48 -17.88 -3.81
CA LYS A 171 -11.30 -17.14 -4.33
C LYS A 171 -10.57 -16.38 -3.22
N THR A 172 -9.58 -15.58 -3.59
CA THR A 172 -8.77 -14.74 -2.68
C THR A 172 -8.90 -13.24 -3.01
N GLY A 173 -8.46 -12.36 -2.09
CA GLY A 173 -8.43 -10.91 -2.29
C GLY A 173 -9.79 -10.30 -2.67
N ALA A 174 -9.80 -9.35 -3.61
CA ALA A 174 -11.01 -8.70 -4.09
C ALA A 174 -12.02 -9.67 -4.76
N ASN A 175 -11.54 -10.74 -5.40
CA ASN A 175 -12.44 -11.76 -5.97
C ASN A 175 -13.17 -12.54 -4.86
N ARG A 176 -12.53 -12.72 -3.70
CA ARG A 176 -13.19 -13.33 -2.53
C ARG A 176 -14.30 -12.43 -2.02
N THR A 177 -14.06 -11.14 -1.90
CA THR A 177 -15.08 -10.19 -1.40
C THR A 177 -16.23 -10.02 -2.37
N ASP A 178 -15.99 -10.05 -3.68
CA ASP A 178 -17.06 -10.02 -4.70
C ASP A 178 -17.89 -11.30 -4.71
N LEU A 179 -17.27 -12.47 -4.64
CA LEU A 179 -18.01 -13.74 -4.50
C LEU A 179 -18.80 -13.78 -3.19
N SER A 180 -18.23 -13.29 -2.08
CA SER A 180 -18.94 -13.17 -0.81
C SER A 180 -20.24 -12.39 -0.94
N LYS A 181 -20.29 -11.29 -1.72
CA LYS A 181 -21.54 -10.55 -1.98
C LYS A 181 -22.59 -11.44 -2.66
N GLY A 182 -22.16 -12.19 -3.68
CA GLY A 182 -22.99 -13.18 -4.36
C GLY A 182 -23.55 -14.23 -3.40
N VAL A 183 -22.70 -14.79 -2.54
CA VAL A 183 -23.09 -15.76 -1.51
C VAL A 183 -24.14 -15.16 -0.58
N ILE A 184 -23.95 -13.93 -0.11
CA ILE A 184 -24.92 -13.24 0.76
C ILE A 184 -26.26 -13.07 0.06
N TRP A 185 -26.30 -12.54 -1.17
CA TRP A 185 -27.56 -12.36 -1.89
C TRP A 185 -28.28 -13.68 -2.17
N GLY A 186 -27.54 -14.76 -2.50
CA GLY A 186 -28.11 -16.10 -2.64
C GLY A 186 -28.77 -16.57 -1.35
N GLY A 187 -28.09 -16.42 -0.21
CA GLY A 187 -28.66 -16.74 1.10
C GLY A 187 -29.90 -15.92 1.44
N LEU A 188 -29.89 -14.62 1.15
CA LEU A 188 -31.05 -13.75 1.35
C LEU A 188 -32.25 -14.17 0.49
N LEU A 189 -32.03 -14.55 -0.77
CA LEU A 189 -33.11 -14.99 -1.67
C LEU A 189 -33.68 -16.36 -1.24
N ASN A 190 -32.81 -17.28 -0.82
CA ASN A 190 -33.18 -18.63 -0.40
C ASN A 190 -33.66 -18.72 1.06
N GLN A 191 -33.63 -17.62 1.81
CA GLN A 191 -33.84 -17.63 3.27
C GLN A 191 -32.84 -18.56 3.99
N ASP A 192 -31.62 -18.73 3.44
CA ASP A 192 -30.56 -19.57 3.97
C ASP A 192 -29.59 -18.74 4.83
N ILE A 193 -29.83 -18.80 6.15
CA ILE A 193 -29.06 -18.11 7.20
C ILE A 193 -27.58 -18.53 7.19
N ALA A 194 -27.30 -19.81 6.92
CA ALA A 194 -25.94 -20.33 6.91
C ALA A 194 -25.17 -19.83 5.68
N GLN A 195 -25.84 -19.70 4.53
CA GLN A 195 -25.24 -19.11 3.34
C GLN A 195 -24.92 -17.63 3.55
N VAL A 196 -25.84 -16.85 4.15
CA VAL A 196 -25.54 -15.45 4.52
C VAL A 196 -24.30 -15.38 5.41
N GLY A 197 -24.23 -16.20 6.46
CA GLY A 197 -23.07 -16.28 7.36
C GLY A 197 -21.76 -16.58 6.63
N ARG A 198 -21.73 -17.60 5.75
CA ARG A 198 -20.51 -17.94 4.96
C ARG A 198 -20.00 -16.79 4.10
N GLY A 199 -20.91 -16.02 3.51
CA GLY A 199 -20.53 -14.86 2.70
C GLY A 199 -19.91 -13.75 3.54
N LEU A 200 -20.51 -13.44 4.70
CA LEU A 200 -20.02 -12.45 5.66
C LEU A 200 -18.67 -12.85 6.27
N ASP A 201 -18.49 -14.11 6.66
CA ASP A 201 -17.20 -14.65 7.14
C ASP A 201 -16.09 -14.48 6.09
N GLY A 202 -16.44 -14.62 4.80
CA GLY A 202 -15.52 -14.40 3.69
C GLY A 202 -15.02 -12.96 3.56
N ILE A 203 -15.84 -11.98 3.98
CA ILE A 203 -15.45 -10.56 4.04
C ILE A 203 -14.67 -10.29 5.32
N GLU A 204 -15.18 -10.70 6.48
CA GLU A 204 -14.54 -10.47 7.78
C GLU A 204 -13.12 -11.06 7.81
N GLY A 205 -12.92 -12.25 7.25
CA GLY A 205 -11.59 -12.89 7.17
C GLY A 205 -10.54 -12.14 6.33
N THR A 206 -10.90 -11.03 5.69
CA THR A 206 -9.95 -10.11 5.01
C THR A 206 -9.50 -8.94 5.89
N ILE A 207 -10.18 -8.71 7.02
CA ILE A 207 -9.89 -7.64 7.98
C ILE A 207 -8.81 -8.14 8.95
N VAL A 208 -7.58 -8.26 8.47
CA VAL A 208 -6.44 -8.78 9.24
C VAL A 208 -5.19 -7.99 8.95
N ILE A 209 -4.33 -7.83 9.97
CA ILE A 209 -2.96 -7.37 9.75
C ILE A 209 -2.17 -8.49 9.08
N THR A 210 -1.47 -8.16 8.00
CA THR A 210 -0.60 -9.09 7.27
C THR A 210 0.74 -8.46 6.91
N THR A 211 1.68 -9.29 6.49
CA THR A 211 2.93 -8.86 5.85
C THR A 211 2.96 -9.12 4.34
N ASP A 212 1.86 -9.69 3.81
CA ASP A 212 1.60 -9.86 2.39
C ASP A 212 0.63 -8.77 1.90
N GLU A 213 -0.19 -9.03 0.89
CA GLU A 213 -1.21 -8.07 0.43
C GLU A 213 -2.33 -7.88 1.46
N GLY A 214 -2.78 -6.64 1.66
CA GLY A 214 -3.80 -6.26 2.64
C GLY A 214 -3.34 -5.15 3.59
N ILE A 215 -4.00 -5.05 4.75
CA ILE A 215 -3.68 -4.07 5.79
C ILE A 215 -2.35 -4.45 6.44
N GLN A 216 -1.40 -3.51 6.45
CA GLN A 216 -0.10 -3.66 7.09
C GLN A 216 -0.14 -3.17 8.55
N GLU A 217 0.86 -3.55 9.36
CA GLU A 217 0.94 -3.14 10.79
C GLU A 217 0.97 -1.62 11.00
N ASP A 218 1.46 -0.86 10.04
CA ASP A 218 1.47 0.61 10.07
C ASP A 218 0.18 1.25 9.54
N PHE A 219 -0.83 0.42 9.25
CA PHE A 219 -2.12 0.76 8.64
C PHE A 219 -2.05 1.29 7.21
N SER A 220 -0.92 1.13 6.51
CA SER A 220 -0.90 1.22 5.05
C SER A 220 -1.58 0.00 4.41
N PHE A 221 -1.99 0.11 3.15
CA PHE A 221 -2.57 -1.00 2.39
C PHE A 221 -1.66 -1.39 1.22
N GLN A 222 -1.42 -2.68 1.02
CA GLN A 222 -0.60 -3.20 -0.08
C GLN A 222 -1.36 -4.15 -1.01
N GLN A 223 -1.12 -4.06 -2.32
CA GLN A 223 -1.68 -4.97 -3.34
C GLN A 223 -0.73 -5.08 -4.55
N HIS A 224 -0.76 -6.20 -5.27
CA HIS A 224 0.16 -6.62 -6.33
C HIS A 224 1.58 -6.89 -5.80
N GLY A 225 1.62 -7.60 -4.68
CA GLY A 225 2.78 -7.72 -3.80
C GLY A 225 2.93 -6.52 -2.88
N ALA A 226 4.15 -6.26 -2.42
CA ALA A 226 4.45 -5.14 -1.53
C ALA A 226 4.46 -3.80 -2.28
N GLN A 227 3.29 -3.28 -2.66
CA GLN A 227 3.12 -2.00 -3.34
C GLN A 227 2.02 -1.18 -2.65
N LEU A 228 2.29 0.08 -2.33
CA LEU A 228 1.35 0.98 -1.65
C LEU A 228 0.10 1.25 -2.50
N TYR A 229 -1.07 0.96 -1.93
CA TYR A 229 -2.36 0.98 -2.64
C TYR A 229 -3.56 1.42 -1.76
N THR A 230 -3.32 2.28 -0.75
CA THR A 230 -4.40 2.83 0.11
C THR A 230 -5.53 3.43 -0.72
N ARG A 231 -5.20 4.11 -1.84
CA ARG A 231 -6.15 4.55 -2.87
C ARG A 231 -6.20 3.56 -4.03
N GLY A 232 -7.39 3.16 -4.47
CA GLY A 232 -7.56 2.06 -5.43
C GLY A 232 -7.96 0.76 -4.75
N TYR A 233 -7.06 -0.22 -4.63
CA TYR A 233 -7.43 -1.51 -4.02
C TYR A 233 -7.80 -1.40 -2.53
N GLY A 234 -7.14 -0.53 -1.77
CA GLY A 234 -7.50 -0.25 -0.38
C GLY A 234 -8.89 0.37 -0.22
N GLU A 235 -9.29 1.27 -1.13
CA GLU A 235 -10.65 1.81 -1.19
C GLU A 235 -11.68 0.74 -1.53
N VAL A 236 -11.40 -0.14 -2.51
CA VAL A 236 -12.31 -1.23 -2.91
C VAL A 236 -12.56 -2.19 -1.74
N PHE A 237 -11.48 -2.58 -1.05
CA PHE A 237 -11.55 -3.37 0.17
C PHE A 237 -12.41 -2.68 1.23
N PHE A 238 -12.06 -1.44 1.59
CA PHE A 238 -12.68 -0.76 2.71
C PHE A 238 -14.15 -0.42 2.46
N ASN A 239 -14.50 -0.03 1.23
CA ASN A 239 -15.88 0.20 0.84
C ASN A 239 -16.75 -1.05 1.03
N THR A 240 -16.20 -2.23 0.74
CA THR A 240 -16.93 -3.49 0.94
C THR A 240 -17.02 -3.86 2.42
N ALA A 241 -15.89 -3.83 3.13
CA ALA A 241 -15.81 -4.26 4.53
C ALA A 241 -16.64 -3.37 5.47
N SER A 242 -16.50 -2.04 5.36
CA SER A 242 -17.24 -1.09 6.21
C SER A 242 -18.74 -1.12 5.96
N PHE A 243 -19.16 -1.22 4.69
CA PHE A 243 -20.57 -1.34 4.34
C PHE A 243 -21.18 -2.57 5.01
N TRP A 244 -20.67 -3.78 4.75
CA TRP A 244 -21.29 -4.99 5.25
C TRP A 244 -21.23 -5.08 6.78
N ALA A 245 -20.11 -4.70 7.41
CA ALA A 245 -20.01 -4.61 8.87
C ALA A 245 -21.13 -3.74 9.46
N TYR A 246 -21.38 -2.56 8.86
CA TYR A 246 -22.44 -1.65 9.29
C TYR A 246 -23.84 -2.24 9.09
N GLN A 247 -24.09 -2.90 7.96
CA GLN A 247 -25.42 -3.46 7.66
C GLN A 247 -25.85 -4.56 8.64
N VAL A 248 -24.89 -5.30 9.23
CA VAL A 248 -25.15 -6.43 10.15
C VAL A 248 -24.85 -6.12 11.62
N ARG A 249 -24.55 -4.86 11.98
CA ARG A 249 -23.99 -4.43 13.27
C ARG A 249 -24.71 -4.91 14.54
N ASP A 250 -26.00 -5.13 14.46
CA ASP A 250 -26.91 -5.56 15.53
C ASP A 250 -27.66 -6.87 15.17
N LEU A 251 -27.30 -7.51 14.05
CA LEU A 251 -27.83 -8.80 13.64
C LEU A 251 -26.95 -9.93 14.19
N SER A 252 -27.44 -11.16 14.10
CA SER A 252 -26.70 -12.33 14.59
C SER A 252 -25.37 -12.58 13.84
N TRP A 253 -25.19 -12.00 12.65
CA TRP A 253 -23.94 -12.05 11.89
C TRP A 253 -23.02 -10.85 12.10
N LYS A 254 -23.22 -10.05 13.16
CA LYS A 254 -22.32 -8.93 13.46
C LYS A 254 -20.86 -9.38 13.51
N PHE A 255 -19.98 -8.58 12.94
CA PHE A 255 -18.56 -8.89 12.91
C PHE A 255 -17.99 -8.87 14.34
N SER A 256 -16.88 -9.59 14.54
CA SER A 256 -16.21 -9.63 15.82
C SER A 256 -15.69 -8.25 16.24
N PRO A 257 -15.65 -7.93 17.54
CA PRO A 257 -15.09 -6.67 18.04
C PRO A 257 -13.67 -6.41 17.55
N GLN A 258 -12.85 -7.45 17.40
CA GLN A 258 -11.48 -7.35 16.90
C GLN A 258 -11.44 -6.86 15.45
N SER A 259 -12.30 -7.40 14.59
CA SER A 259 -12.40 -6.96 13.19
C SER A 259 -12.93 -5.52 13.09
N LEU A 260 -13.92 -5.16 13.92
CA LEU A 260 -14.46 -3.80 13.95
C LEU A 260 -13.43 -2.78 14.41
N ASP A 261 -12.65 -3.12 15.44
CA ASP A 261 -11.56 -2.29 15.94
C ASP A 261 -10.48 -2.09 14.87
N LEU A 262 -10.02 -3.17 14.23
CA LEU A 262 -9.02 -3.07 13.17
C LEU A 262 -9.54 -2.30 11.94
N LEU A 263 -10.82 -2.43 11.61
CA LEU A 263 -11.43 -1.68 10.52
C LEU A 263 -11.47 -0.18 10.83
N ALA A 264 -11.81 0.19 12.07
CA ALA A 264 -11.77 1.57 12.54
C ALA A 264 -10.34 2.13 12.57
N ASP A 265 -9.38 1.35 13.09
CA ASP A 265 -7.96 1.71 13.11
C ASP A 265 -7.43 1.92 11.70
N TYR A 266 -7.67 1.02 10.75
CA TYR A 266 -7.24 1.22 9.37
C TYR A 266 -7.83 2.51 8.74
N PHE A 267 -9.09 2.82 9.02
CA PHE A 267 -9.70 4.05 8.50
C PHE A 267 -9.08 5.31 9.10
N LEU A 268 -8.87 5.33 10.41
CA LEU A 268 -8.43 6.53 11.13
C LEU A 268 -6.91 6.68 11.16
N GLU A 269 -6.18 5.58 11.15
CA GLU A 269 -4.72 5.53 11.18
C GLU A 269 -4.11 5.32 9.79
N GLY A 270 -4.85 4.81 8.81
CA GLY A 270 -4.38 4.66 7.42
C GLY A 270 -4.98 5.70 6.47
N VAL A 271 -6.29 5.59 6.23
CA VAL A 271 -7.01 6.38 5.22
C VAL A 271 -7.01 7.88 5.57
N ARG A 272 -7.36 8.24 6.80
CA ARG A 272 -7.38 9.65 7.27
C ARG A 272 -6.00 10.31 7.17
N TRP A 273 -4.95 9.59 7.54
CA TRP A 273 -3.57 10.08 7.43
C TRP A 273 -3.05 10.15 5.99
N SER A 274 -3.81 9.67 5.01
CA SER A 274 -3.47 9.75 3.57
C SER A 274 -4.44 10.63 2.78
N ASN A 275 -5.26 11.44 3.47
CA ASN A 275 -6.35 12.22 2.88
C ASN A 275 -6.24 13.71 3.20
N SER A 276 -6.69 14.56 2.27
CA SER A 276 -6.93 15.98 2.50
C SER A 276 -8.27 16.38 1.88
N LYS A 277 -9.19 16.87 2.71
CA LYS A 277 -10.52 17.40 2.31
C LYS A 277 -11.28 16.49 1.34
N GLY A 278 -11.27 15.19 1.61
CA GLY A 278 -11.97 14.18 0.80
C GLY A 278 -11.16 13.64 -0.37
N THR A 279 -9.99 14.21 -0.67
CA THR A 279 -9.07 13.73 -1.71
C THR A 279 -7.94 12.92 -1.09
N LEU A 280 -7.85 11.64 -1.44
CA LEU A 280 -6.73 10.77 -1.08
C LEU A 280 -5.47 11.10 -1.90
N ASP A 281 -4.31 10.93 -1.27
CA ASP A 281 -3.01 11.17 -1.90
C ASP A 281 -2.80 10.34 -3.17
N TYR A 282 -2.46 11.02 -4.29
CA TYR A 282 -2.16 10.36 -5.55
C TYR A 282 -1.02 9.34 -5.42
N ASN A 283 -0.10 9.56 -4.48
CA ASN A 283 0.99 8.66 -4.11
C ASN A 283 0.50 7.25 -3.81
N THR A 284 -0.72 7.13 -3.29
CA THR A 284 -1.29 5.86 -2.86
C THR A 284 -2.14 5.17 -3.94
N SER A 285 -2.21 5.70 -5.17
CA SER A 285 -3.17 5.29 -6.22
C SER A 285 -2.73 4.13 -7.13
N GLY A 286 -1.48 3.69 -7.02
CA GLY A 286 -0.84 2.83 -8.02
C GLY A 286 -1.00 3.38 -9.44
N ARG A 287 -1.29 2.50 -10.41
CA ARG A 287 -1.54 2.91 -11.81
C ARG A 287 -2.78 3.81 -12.01
N GLY A 288 -3.65 3.87 -11.00
CA GLY A 288 -4.89 4.64 -11.01
C GLY A 288 -4.69 6.15 -11.10
N ILE A 289 -3.48 6.66 -10.85
CA ILE A 289 -3.12 8.08 -11.08
C ILE A 289 -3.41 8.53 -12.53
N SER A 290 -3.35 7.59 -13.48
CA SER A 290 -3.59 7.85 -14.89
C SER A 290 -5.07 7.82 -15.30
N ARG A 291 -6.00 7.72 -14.34
CA ARG A 291 -7.44 7.72 -14.59
C ARG A 291 -8.03 9.08 -14.26
N LYS A 292 -8.97 9.53 -15.09
CA LYS A 292 -9.78 10.70 -14.77
C LYS A 292 -10.57 10.43 -13.49
N MET A 293 -10.46 11.35 -12.53
CA MET A 293 -11.02 11.23 -11.19
C MET A 293 -12.33 11.99 -11.09
N THR A 294 -13.31 11.41 -10.39
CA THR A 294 -14.53 12.09 -9.96
C THR A 294 -14.48 12.25 -8.44
N LEU A 295 -14.57 13.49 -7.95
CA LEU A 295 -14.65 13.74 -6.52
C LEU A 295 -16.05 13.36 -6.03
N ASN A 296 -16.13 12.46 -5.05
CA ASN A 296 -17.38 12.08 -4.40
C ASN A 296 -17.18 11.93 -2.89
N PRO A 297 -17.33 13.01 -2.11
CA PRO A 297 -17.14 12.98 -0.66
C PRO A 297 -18.20 12.13 0.08
N ALA A 298 -19.30 11.76 -0.58
CA ALA A 298 -20.39 11.01 0.04
C ALA A 298 -19.92 9.62 0.52
N ILE A 299 -19.05 8.95 -0.25
CA ILE A 299 -18.54 7.62 0.11
C ILE A 299 -17.75 7.68 1.42
N LEU A 300 -16.77 8.60 1.51
CA LEU A 300 -15.97 8.77 2.72
C LEU A 300 -16.83 9.29 3.90
N THR A 301 -17.83 10.13 3.63
CA THR A 301 -18.77 10.62 4.65
C THR A 301 -19.56 9.47 5.27
N SER A 302 -20.18 8.61 4.45
CA SER A 302 -20.90 7.43 4.93
C SER A 302 -19.98 6.46 5.66
N GLN A 303 -18.76 6.28 5.18
CA GLN A 303 -17.75 5.46 5.86
C GLN A 303 -17.40 6.00 7.24
N SER A 304 -17.23 7.31 7.41
CA SER A 304 -17.06 7.91 8.74
C SER A 304 -18.26 7.68 9.65
N GLU A 305 -19.49 7.75 9.14
CA GLU A 305 -20.69 7.44 9.91
C GLU A 305 -20.74 5.97 10.31
N TYR A 306 -20.35 5.07 9.41
CA TYR A 306 -20.26 3.65 9.70
C TYR A 306 -19.25 3.38 10.81
N ILE A 307 -18.05 3.97 10.74
CA ILE A 307 -17.03 3.77 11.77
C ILE A 307 -17.46 4.36 13.11
N ALA A 308 -18.10 5.53 13.13
CA ALA A 308 -18.59 6.13 14.38
C ALA A 308 -19.63 5.24 15.09
N GLU A 309 -20.50 4.57 14.34
CA GLU A 309 -21.48 3.63 14.88
C GLU A 309 -20.85 2.29 15.28
N LEU A 310 -19.99 1.73 14.41
CA LEU A 310 -19.38 0.40 14.61
C LEU A 310 -18.35 0.39 15.74
N SER A 311 -17.70 1.53 16.00
CA SER A 311 -16.71 1.67 17.06
C SER A 311 -16.95 2.95 17.84
N PRO A 312 -17.83 2.93 18.86
CA PRO A 312 -18.15 4.11 19.67
C PRO A 312 -16.92 4.77 20.32
N LYS A 313 -15.87 4.00 20.61
CA LYS A 313 -14.60 4.51 21.14
C LYS A 313 -13.85 5.44 20.16
N HIS A 314 -14.16 5.36 18.86
CA HIS A 314 -13.55 6.14 17.79
C HIS A 314 -14.52 7.13 17.12
N ALA A 315 -15.72 7.30 17.69
CA ALA A 315 -16.75 8.15 17.10
C ALA A 315 -16.33 9.63 16.98
N THR A 316 -15.55 10.14 17.93
CA THR A 316 -15.05 11.51 17.91
C THR A 316 -14.12 11.73 16.72
N GLU A 317 -13.16 10.85 16.51
CA GLU A 317 -12.18 10.90 15.44
C GLU A 317 -12.84 10.69 14.07
N ALA A 318 -13.78 9.76 13.96
CA ALA A 318 -14.54 9.53 12.74
C ALA A 318 -15.40 10.74 12.36
N ASN A 319 -16.05 11.39 13.33
CA ASN A 319 -16.81 12.62 13.11
C ASN A 319 -15.90 13.81 12.75
N ALA A 320 -14.73 13.94 13.38
CA ALA A 320 -13.75 14.96 13.00
C ALA A 320 -13.26 14.74 11.56
N PHE A 321 -12.99 13.48 11.16
CA PHE A 321 -12.62 13.19 9.78
C PHE A 321 -13.76 13.47 8.78
N LYS A 322 -15.01 13.15 9.14
CA LYS A 322 -16.20 13.53 8.35
C LYS A 322 -16.28 15.04 8.14
N GLN A 323 -16.01 15.85 9.17
CA GLN A 323 -15.96 17.31 9.02
C GLN A 323 -14.84 17.73 8.07
N HIS A 324 -13.66 17.11 8.18
CA HIS A 324 -12.54 17.40 7.28
C HIS A 324 -12.87 17.10 5.82
N ILE A 325 -13.48 15.95 5.53
CA ILE A 325 -13.93 15.56 4.18
C ILE A 325 -14.84 16.62 3.56
N ASN A 326 -15.60 17.33 4.40
CA ASN A 326 -16.52 18.40 4.01
C ASN A 326 -15.93 19.81 4.18
N GLY A 327 -14.58 19.93 4.16
CA GLY A 327 -13.87 21.20 4.13
C GLY A 327 -13.41 21.75 5.48
N GLY A 328 -13.76 21.10 6.59
CA GLY A 328 -13.27 21.44 7.93
C GLY A 328 -11.78 21.13 8.15
N PRO A 329 -11.24 21.44 9.33
CA PRO A 329 -9.86 21.11 9.66
C PRO A 329 -9.66 19.60 9.77
N SER A 330 -8.44 19.11 9.55
CA SER A 330 -8.13 17.66 9.56
C SER A 330 -8.38 16.97 10.91
N GLY A 331 -8.41 17.75 12.00
CA GLY A 331 -8.38 17.23 13.37
C GLY A 331 -7.08 16.47 13.69
N LEU A 332 -6.06 16.59 12.83
CA LEU A 332 -4.73 16.03 12.99
C LEU A 332 -3.72 17.17 12.96
N ASN A 333 -2.64 17.00 13.71
CA ASN A 333 -1.49 17.89 13.60
C ASN A 333 -0.24 17.11 14.00
N GLY A 334 0.41 16.48 13.02
CA GLY A 334 1.56 15.64 13.26
C GLY A 334 2.23 15.07 12.02
N PHE A 335 3.12 14.12 12.27
CA PHE A 335 3.86 13.40 11.25
C PHE A 335 3.75 11.90 11.47
N LYS A 336 3.52 11.13 10.41
CA LYS A 336 3.41 9.67 10.47
C LYS A 336 4.31 9.02 9.44
N SER A 337 5.01 7.96 9.86
CA SER A 337 5.85 7.11 9.01
C SER A 337 5.14 5.76 8.83
N PHE A 338 4.84 5.41 7.58
CA PHE A 338 4.33 4.11 7.16
C PHE A 338 5.53 3.25 6.72
N TRP A 339 6.23 2.69 7.71
CA TRP A 339 7.50 1.96 7.51
C TRP A 339 7.38 0.70 6.65
N ARG A 340 6.19 0.12 6.49
CA ARG A 340 5.94 -1.04 5.62
C ARG A 340 5.86 -0.66 4.15
N SER A 341 5.50 0.59 3.84
CA SER A 341 5.14 1.05 2.50
C SER A 341 5.99 2.22 1.99
N ASP A 342 7.12 2.51 2.64
CA ASP A 342 8.03 3.63 2.34
C ASP A 342 7.28 4.93 2.04
N TYR A 343 6.35 5.27 2.93
CA TYR A 343 5.48 6.42 2.79
C TYR A 343 5.44 7.19 4.10
N ALA A 344 5.36 8.50 4.04
CA ALA A 344 5.24 9.34 5.22
C ALA A 344 4.31 10.51 4.95
N THR A 345 3.65 11.01 5.99
CA THR A 345 2.68 12.08 5.89
C THR A 345 2.91 13.11 6.98
N LYS A 346 2.93 14.38 6.58
CA LYS A 346 2.77 15.53 7.46
C LYS A 346 1.34 16.03 7.31
N VAL A 347 0.61 16.13 8.41
CA VAL A 347 -0.75 16.65 8.42
C VAL A 347 -0.82 17.78 9.42
N GLY A 348 -1.29 18.94 8.97
CA GLY A 348 -1.70 20.05 9.83
C GLY A 348 -3.22 20.24 9.77
N PRO A 349 -3.77 21.21 10.52
CA PRO A 349 -5.21 21.49 10.48
C PRO A 349 -5.73 21.82 9.08
N GLU A 350 -4.97 22.59 8.30
CA GLU A 350 -5.38 23.13 6.99
C GLU A 350 -4.48 22.68 5.82
N HIS A 351 -3.54 21.78 6.06
CA HIS A 351 -2.62 21.32 5.02
C HIS A 351 -2.22 19.86 5.20
N PHE A 352 -1.77 19.28 4.11
CA PHE A 352 -1.30 17.91 4.02
C PHE A 352 -0.08 17.85 3.11
N ILE A 353 0.94 17.08 3.51
CA ILE A 353 2.06 16.72 2.66
C ILE A 353 2.32 15.22 2.76
N GLY A 354 2.08 14.48 1.68
CA GLY A 354 2.45 13.07 1.57
C GLY A 354 3.78 12.91 0.84
N ILE A 355 4.58 11.94 1.26
CA ILE A 355 5.93 11.69 0.75
C ILE A 355 6.04 10.21 0.38
N LYS A 356 6.07 9.91 -0.92
CA LYS A 356 6.28 8.55 -1.42
C LYS A 356 7.73 8.29 -1.72
N MET A 357 8.26 7.24 -1.11
CA MET A 357 9.61 6.76 -1.31
C MET A 357 9.57 5.31 -1.82
N ASN A 358 10.74 4.75 -2.06
CA ASN A 358 10.89 3.37 -2.48
C ASN A 358 12.23 2.84 -1.98
N SER A 359 12.28 1.54 -1.72
CA SER A 359 13.46 0.79 -1.27
C SER A 359 13.47 -0.60 -1.91
N ALA A 360 14.48 -1.39 -1.57
CA ALA A 360 14.55 -2.81 -1.91
C ALA A 360 13.43 -3.68 -1.28
N ARG A 361 12.58 -3.12 -0.41
CA ARG A 361 11.52 -3.87 0.29
C ARG A 361 10.17 -3.84 -0.41
N ILE A 362 9.94 -2.83 -1.24
CA ILE A 362 8.64 -2.59 -1.87
C ILE A 362 8.80 -2.32 -3.36
N LYS A 363 7.74 -2.61 -4.11
CA LYS A 363 7.60 -2.20 -5.50
C LYS A 363 7.14 -0.73 -5.55
N PRO A 364 7.74 0.12 -6.41
CA PRO A 364 7.20 1.45 -6.68
C PRO A 364 5.94 1.34 -7.53
N THR A 365 5.39 2.48 -7.95
CA THR A 365 4.16 2.55 -8.76
C THR A 365 4.27 1.71 -10.04
N GLU A 366 3.30 0.82 -10.26
CA GLU A 366 3.21 -0.04 -11.43
C GLU A 366 2.65 0.65 -12.69
N GLY A 367 2.96 0.08 -13.86
CA GLY A 367 2.12 0.14 -15.05
C GLY A 367 1.17 -1.05 -15.10
N GLY A 368 0.36 -1.16 -16.16
CA GLY A 368 -0.40 -2.37 -16.44
C GLY A 368 -1.67 -2.07 -17.22
N LEU A 369 -2.07 -2.99 -18.11
CA LEU A 369 -3.27 -2.84 -18.95
C LEU A 369 -3.28 -1.52 -19.76
N ASN A 370 -2.11 -1.06 -20.21
CA ASN A 370 -1.91 0.22 -20.88
C ASN A 370 -2.29 1.47 -20.05
N GLU A 371 -2.26 1.35 -18.72
CA GLU A 371 -2.41 2.44 -17.77
C GLU A 371 -1.05 2.88 -17.22
N ASN A 372 -0.97 4.13 -16.76
CA ASN A 372 0.20 4.76 -16.13
C ASN A 372 1.48 4.70 -16.98
N LEU A 373 1.36 5.07 -18.26
CA LEU A 373 2.41 4.89 -19.26
C LEU A 373 3.69 5.73 -19.04
N LYS A 374 3.66 6.69 -18.11
CA LYS A 374 4.78 7.64 -17.84
C LYS A 374 5.16 7.77 -16.35
N GLY A 375 4.54 6.99 -15.47
CA GLY A 375 4.62 7.19 -14.01
C GLY A 375 5.82 6.59 -13.27
N TYR A 376 6.96 6.34 -13.92
CA TYR A 376 8.11 5.69 -13.29
C TYR A 376 8.63 6.44 -12.06
N TRP A 377 8.81 7.76 -12.16
CA TRP A 377 9.43 8.58 -11.12
C TRP A 377 8.60 8.77 -9.85
N HIS A 378 7.32 8.41 -9.90
CA HIS A 378 6.34 8.59 -8.84
C HIS A 378 6.77 7.99 -7.48
N GLY A 379 7.58 6.93 -7.46
CA GLY A 379 8.04 6.29 -6.22
C GLY A 379 9.31 6.88 -5.60
N PHE A 380 9.95 7.89 -6.20
CA PHE A 380 11.33 8.26 -5.86
C PHE A 380 11.44 9.61 -5.15
N GLY A 381 10.67 9.77 -4.07
CA GLY A 381 10.60 10.99 -3.26
C GLY A 381 9.52 11.96 -3.71
N SER A 382 8.38 11.45 -4.17
CA SER A 382 7.25 12.26 -4.65
C SER A 382 6.54 12.95 -3.50
N THR A 383 6.35 14.27 -3.57
CA THR A 383 5.67 15.08 -2.54
C THR A 383 4.31 15.58 -3.02
N PHE A 384 3.24 15.21 -2.32
CA PHE A 384 1.88 15.67 -2.60
C PHE A 384 1.44 16.72 -1.57
N ILE A 385 1.43 17.99 -2.00
CA ILE A 385 1.15 19.14 -1.12
C ILE A 385 -0.28 19.63 -1.37
N MET A 386 -1.17 19.53 -0.38
CA MET A 386 -2.58 19.88 -0.46
C MET A 386 -3.01 20.83 0.65
N GLN A 387 -3.98 21.69 0.37
CA GLN A 387 -4.65 22.56 1.34
C GLN A 387 -6.17 22.60 1.14
N THR A 388 -6.62 22.59 -0.11
CA THR A 388 -8.02 22.81 -0.51
C THR A 388 -8.70 21.55 -1.04
N GLY A 389 -7.95 20.57 -1.56
CA GLY A 389 -8.48 19.29 -2.04
C GLY A 389 -8.45 19.14 -3.57
N ASP A 390 -8.08 20.18 -4.32
CA ASP A 390 -8.24 20.26 -5.79
C ASP A 390 -6.92 20.58 -6.53
N GLU A 391 -5.80 20.77 -5.83
CA GLU A 391 -4.53 21.30 -6.37
C GLU A 391 -3.95 20.48 -7.55
N TYR A 392 -4.26 19.18 -7.61
CA TYR A 392 -3.84 18.26 -8.68
C TYR A 392 -5.02 17.57 -9.37
N HIS A 393 -6.26 17.93 -9.03
CA HIS A 393 -7.42 17.22 -9.52
C HIS A 393 -7.48 17.26 -11.05
N ASN A 394 -7.36 16.08 -11.68
CA ASN A 394 -7.37 15.91 -13.13
C ASN A 394 -6.28 16.71 -13.89
N LEU A 395 -5.19 17.07 -13.23
CA LEU A 395 -4.06 17.82 -13.82
C LEU A 395 -3.04 16.92 -14.55
N PHE A 396 -3.02 15.63 -14.24
CA PHE A 396 -2.08 14.63 -14.77
C PHE A 396 -1.91 14.54 -16.30
N PRO A 397 -2.92 14.78 -17.17
CA PRO A 397 -2.70 14.76 -18.63
C PRO A 397 -1.81 15.90 -19.13
N VAL A 398 -1.71 17.02 -18.40
CA VAL A 398 -0.88 18.18 -18.78
C VAL A 398 0.45 18.26 -18.02
N TRP A 399 0.72 17.28 -17.15
CA TRP A 399 1.97 17.19 -16.42
C TRP A 399 3.18 16.89 -17.32
N ASP A 400 4.33 17.41 -16.91
CA ASP A 400 5.62 16.86 -17.26
C ASP A 400 5.98 15.72 -16.30
N TRP A 401 5.83 14.49 -16.79
CA TRP A 401 6.06 13.26 -16.03
C TRP A 401 7.55 12.95 -15.78
N GLY A 402 8.47 13.73 -16.37
CA GLY A 402 9.89 13.71 -16.01
C GLY A 402 10.22 14.61 -14.81
N LEU A 403 9.26 15.40 -14.32
CA LEU A 403 9.44 16.40 -13.27
C LEU A 403 8.37 16.26 -12.17
N PHE A 404 8.27 15.08 -11.56
CA PHE A 404 7.35 14.84 -10.45
C PHE A 404 7.67 15.73 -9.24
N PRO A 405 6.66 16.34 -8.58
CA PRO A 405 6.85 17.09 -7.33
C PRO A 405 7.70 16.31 -6.31
N GLY A 406 8.74 16.93 -5.74
CA GLY A 406 9.65 16.35 -4.74
C GLY A 406 10.80 15.48 -5.29
N VAL A 407 10.67 14.98 -6.52
CA VAL A 407 11.59 13.98 -7.08
C VAL A 407 12.87 14.64 -7.58
N THR A 408 14.01 13.98 -7.30
CA THR A 408 15.29 14.29 -7.95
C THR A 408 15.48 13.34 -9.12
N SER A 409 15.48 13.84 -10.36
CA SER A 409 15.54 12.98 -11.54
C SER A 409 16.17 13.68 -12.75
N PRO A 410 16.79 12.92 -13.67
CA PRO A 410 17.03 13.40 -15.02
C PRO A 410 15.69 13.73 -15.70
N HIS A 411 15.61 14.84 -16.43
CA HIS A 411 14.39 15.29 -17.10
C HIS A 411 13.98 14.37 -18.26
N MET A 412 13.36 13.24 -17.93
CA MET A 412 12.91 12.23 -18.88
C MET A 412 11.82 11.36 -18.25
N ALA A 413 10.67 11.22 -18.90
CA ALA A 413 9.64 10.29 -18.45
C ALA A 413 9.97 8.85 -18.87
N TYR A 414 9.61 7.89 -18.02
CA TYR A 414 9.74 6.46 -18.28
C TYR A 414 8.43 5.74 -17.97
N ARG A 415 8.21 4.62 -18.68
CA ARG A 415 7.12 3.70 -18.35
C ARG A 415 7.52 2.83 -17.15
N PRO A 416 6.70 2.78 -16.07
CA PRO A 416 6.87 1.80 -15.01
C PRO A 416 6.56 0.38 -15.50
N VAL A 417 7.18 -0.62 -14.87
CA VAL A 417 6.96 -2.02 -15.21
C VAL A 417 5.53 -2.45 -14.86
N ASP A 418 4.94 -3.21 -15.78
CA ASP A 418 3.60 -3.75 -15.59
C ASP A 418 3.55 -4.63 -14.33
N TRP A 419 2.58 -4.37 -13.45
CA TRP A 419 2.40 -5.02 -12.14
C TRP A 419 3.53 -4.83 -11.11
N GLY A 420 4.47 -3.94 -11.42
CA GLY A 420 5.53 -3.49 -10.52
C GLY A 420 6.61 -4.54 -10.24
N GLN A 421 7.83 -4.05 -10.02
CA GLN A 421 9.00 -4.83 -9.58
C GLN A 421 9.86 -3.96 -8.66
N ILE A 422 10.81 -4.55 -7.94
CA ILE A 422 11.78 -3.77 -7.17
C ILE A 422 12.73 -3.06 -8.16
N GLU A 423 12.71 -1.73 -8.16
CA GLU A 423 13.46 -0.90 -9.14
C GLU A 423 14.78 -0.35 -8.58
N GLN A 424 14.99 -0.38 -7.26
CA GLN A 424 16.24 0.02 -6.63
C GLN A 424 16.62 -0.93 -5.49
N GLN A 425 17.93 -0.96 -5.17
CA GLN A 425 18.50 -1.91 -4.21
C GLN A 425 18.92 -1.26 -2.88
N THR A 426 18.55 -0.01 -2.64
CA THR A 426 18.83 0.70 -1.40
C THR A 426 17.87 0.26 -0.29
N THR A 427 18.38 0.16 0.94
CA THR A 427 17.58 -0.28 2.11
C THR A 427 17.29 0.87 3.08
N PHE A 428 18.16 1.87 3.18
CA PHE A 428 18.03 2.99 4.11
C PHE A 428 16.99 4.03 3.63
N VAL A 429 15.73 3.64 3.75
CA VAL A 429 14.55 4.39 3.32
C VAL A 429 13.44 4.18 4.33
N GLY A 430 12.77 5.23 4.77
CA GLY A 430 11.71 5.21 5.77
C GLY A 430 11.72 6.48 6.60
N GLY A 431 11.56 6.37 7.92
CA GLY A 431 11.60 7.57 8.77
C GLY A 431 11.45 7.31 10.26
N VAL A 432 11.57 8.37 11.04
CA VAL A 432 11.30 8.42 12.47
C VAL A 432 10.13 9.36 12.76
N SER A 433 9.27 9.00 13.70
CA SER A 433 8.15 9.82 14.14
C SER A 433 7.91 9.64 15.64
N ASN A 434 7.60 10.74 16.34
CA ASN A 434 7.03 10.71 17.69
C ASN A 434 5.52 10.98 17.71
N GLY A 435 4.85 10.92 16.55
CA GLY A 435 3.44 11.24 16.34
C GLY A 435 3.18 12.72 16.01
N LYS A 436 4.10 13.63 16.38
CA LYS A 436 3.96 15.07 16.17
C LYS A 436 4.98 15.62 15.17
N TYR A 437 6.25 15.29 15.38
CA TYR A 437 7.37 15.65 14.53
C TYR A 437 8.00 14.40 13.95
N GLY A 438 8.78 14.55 12.89
CA GLY A 438 9.51 13.42 12.34
C GLY A 438 10.38 13.75 11.15
N VAL A 439 11.08 12.72 10.69
CA VAL A 439 12.02 12.80 9.57
C VAL A 439 11.76 11.62 8.64
N ALA A 440 11.54 11.89 7.36
CA ALA A 440 11.60 10.88 6.30
C ALA A 440 12.99 10.91 5.64
N VAL A 441 13.47 9.75 5.21
CA VAL A 441 14.76 9.59 4.51
C VAL A 441 14.61 8.62 3.35
N MET A 442 15.30 8.92 2.25
CA MET A 442 15.46 8.03 1.12
C MET A 442 16.89 8.12 0.56
N ASP A 443 17.60 7.01 0.70
CA ASP A 443 18.75 6.70 -0.16
C ASP A 443 18.23 6.28 -1.53
N MET A 444 18.51 7.10 -2.53
CA MET A 444 18.11 6.85 -3.92
C MET A 444 19.31 6.36 -4.72
N ASN A 445 19.13 5.28 -5.49
CA ASN A 445 20.08 4.85 -6.52
C ASN A 445 19.32 4.14 -7.65
N VAL A 446 18.97 4.89 -8.69
CA VAL A 446 18.14 4.39 -9.81
C VAL A 446 18.40 5.20 -11.08
N LYS A 447 18.26 4.57 -12.26
CA LYS A 447 18.50 5.22 -13.58
C LYS A 447 19.77 6.08 -13.60
N ASN A 448 20.87 5.51 -13.12
CA ASN A 448 22.18 6.16 -13.08
C ASN A 448 22.22 7.45 -12.26
N THR A 449 21.29 7.65 -11.33
CA THR A 449 21.19 8.83 -10.47
C THR A 449 21.13 8.41 -9.01
N GLN A 450 21.96 9.02 -8.19
CA GLN A 450 22.07 8.79 -6.75
C GLN A 450 21.77 10.08 -6.00
N ALA A 451 21.11 9.97 -4.85
CA ALA A 451 20.86 11.10 -3.97
C ALA A 451 20.55 10.64 -2.53
N LYS A 452 20.96 11.43 -1.55
CA LYS A 452 20.52 11.35 -0.16
C LYS A 452 19.42 12.37 0.07
N LYS A 453 18.17 11.92 0.15
CA LYS A 453 16.99 12.80 0.29
C LYS A 453 16.42 12.68 1.69
N ALA A 454 16.16 13.80 2.35
CA ALA A 454 15.56 13.81 3.68
C ALA A 454 14.52 14.94 3.81
N TRP A 455 13.46 14.69 4.58
CA TRP A 455 12.39 15.65 4.84
C TRP A 455 12.13 15.74 6.33
N PHE A 456 12.30 16.93 6.91
CA PHE A 456 12.21 17.19 8.34
C PHE A 456 10.92 17.95 8.62
N SER A 457 9.97 17.29 9.29
CA SER A 457 8.67 17.84 9.64
C SER A 457 8.68 18.39 11.05
N PHE A 458 8.45 19.69 11.18
CA PHE A 458 8.21 20.36 12.45
C PHE A 458 6.71 20.67 12.59
N ASN A 459 6.35 21.89 13.00
CA ASN A 459 4.95 22.24 13.25
C ASN A 459 4.18 22.44 11.94
N ASP A 460 4.43 23.52 11.19
CA ASP A 460 3.74 23.78 9.91
C ASP A 460 4.62 23.51 8.70
N GLU A 461 5.93 23.68 8.86
CA GLU A 461 6.90 23.54 7.79
C GLU A 461 7.39 22.10 7.58
N LEU A 462 7.86 21.86 6.36
CA LEU A 462 8.66 20.70 5.98
C LEU A 462 9.95 21.19 5.33
N VAL A 463 11.10 20.88 5.94
CA VAL A 463 12.41 21.19 5.36
C VAL A 463 12.87 20.01 4.53
N ALA A 464 13.16 20.21 3.24
CA ALA A 464 13.63 19.18 2.33
C ALA A 464 15.11 19.39 2.03
N LEU A 465 15.94 18.38 2.33
CA LEU A 465 17.37 18.36 2.08
C LEU A 465 17.71 17.28 1.04
N GLY A 466 18.67 17.61 0.18
CA GLY A 466 19.31 16.70 -0.77
C GLY A 466 20.82 16.85 -0.71
N ALA A 467 21.55 15.74 -0.68
CA ALA A 467 23.01 15.72 -0.72
C ALA A 467 23.53 14.54 -1.53
N GLY A 468 24.82 14.59 -1.90
CA GLY A 468 25.47 13.50 -2.63
C GLY A 468 24.87 13.26 -4.02
N ILE A 469 24.21 14.26 -4.61
CA ILE A 469 23.49 14.10 -5.88
C ILE A 469 24.51 13.90 -6.98
N SER A 470 24.54 12.68 -7.52
CA SER A 470 25.48 12.29 -8.56
C SER A 470 24.75 11.54 -9.66
N SER A 471 25.05 11.81 -10.92
CA SER A 471 24.43 11.10 -12.04
C SER A 471 25.38 10.92 -13.21
N THR A 472 25.28 9.78 -13.89
CA THR A 472 25.92 9.58 -15.21
C THR A 472 24.92 9.66 -16.36
N HIS A 473 23.66 10.00 -16.07
CA HIS A 473 22.62 10.16 -17.08
C HIS A 473 22.86 11.40 -17.97
N GLU A 474 22.56 11.30 -19.27
CA GLU A 474 22.80 12.37 -20.25
C GLU A 474 21.84 13.57 -20.15
N LYS A 475 20.72 13.42 -19.44
CA LYS A 475 19.69 14.46 -19.28
C LYS A 475 20.02 15.32 -18.06
N TYR A 476 19.64 16.59 -18.14
CA TYR A 476 19.78 17.54 -17.04
C TYR A 476 19.06 17.03 -15.79
N VAL A 477 19.74 17.02 -14.65
CA VAL A 477 19.18 16.54 -13.39
C VAL A 477 18.52 17.69 -12.65
N ASN A 478 17.29 17.46 -12.17
CA ASN A 478 16.48 18.43 -11.46
C ASN A 478 16.00 17.84 -10.14
N THR A 479 15.76 18.70 -9.14
CA THR A 479 14.81 18.41 -8.05
C THR A 479 13.59 19.28 -8.27
N THR A 480 12.45 18.69 -8.59
CA THR A 480 11.20 19.45 -8.69
C THR A 480 10.66 19.72 -7.30
N ILE A 481 10.30 20.96 -7.00
CA ILE A 481 9.71 21.34 -5.71
C ILE A 481 8.20 21.11 -5.77
N ASN A 482 7.54 21.61 -6.81
CA ASN A 482 6.12 21.39 -7.02
C ASN A 482 5.70 21.50 -8.51
N GLN A 483 4.56 20.92 -8.84
CA GLN A 483 3.91 20.95 -10.16
C GLN A 483 2.38 20.85 -9.99
N THR A 484 1.71 21.99 -9.74
CA THR A 484 0.30 22.10 -9.35
C THR A 484 -0.50 22.95 -10.34
N ARG A 485 -1.83 22.97 -10.19
CA ARG A 485 -2.67 23.91 -10.92
C ARG A 485 -2.30 25.34 -10.51
N LEU A 486 -2.08 26.21 -11.49
CA LEU A 486 -1.81 27.63 -11.25
C LEU A 486 -3.12 28.33 -10.82
N LYS A 487 -3.22 28.60 -9.52
CA LYS A 487 -4.28 29.40 -8.93
C LYS A 487 -3.74 30.69 -8.30
N GLY A 488 -4.26 31.84 -8.75
CA GLY A 488 -3.83 33.15 -8.26
C GLY A 488 -2.43 33.58 -8.72
N PRO A 489 -1.90 34.68 -8.17
CA PRO A 489 -0.57 35.20 -8.53
C PRO A 489 0.56 34.31 -7.99
N VAL A 490 1.69 34.35 -8.68
CA VAL A 490 2.96 33.82 -8.19
C VAL A 490 3.83 35.00 -7.76
N THR A 491 4.26 35.01 -6.51
CA THR A 491 5.08 36.09 -5.94
C THR A 491 6.47 35.56 -5.61
N VAL A 492 7.51 36.29 -5.99
CA VAL A 492 8.90 35.98 -5.65
C VAL A 492 9.51 37.20 -4.99
N ASP A 493 10.02 37.04 -3.77
CA ASP A 493 10.64 38.10 -2.97
C ASP A 493 9.83 39.42 -2.94
N GLY A 494 8.51 39.29 -2.79
CA GLY A 494 7.56 40.40 -2.71
C GLY A 494 7.08 40.95 -4.06
N THR A 495 7.64 40.48 -5.18
CA THR A 495 7.26 40.89 -6.54
C THR A 495 6.34 39.87 -7.18
N VAL A 496 5.19 40.30 -7.72
CA VAL A 496 4.29 39.41 -8.48
C VAL A 496 4.85 39.23 -9.89
N TYR A 497 5.01 37.98 -10.33
CA TYR A 497 5.57 37.64 -11.64
C TYR A 497 4.47 37.43 -12.69
N PRO A 498 4.66 37.93 -13.93
CA PRO A 498 3.75 37.64 -15.03
C PRO A 498 3.80 36.16 -15.44
N ARG A 499 2.78 35.67 -16.15
CA ARG A 499 2.73 34.30 -16.69
C ARG A 499 3.87 34.02 -17.68
N GLY A 500 4.26 32.75 -17.81
CA GLY A 500 5.33 32.29 -18.71
C GLY A 500 6.34 31.33 -18.07
N SER A 501 7.50 31.20 -18.70
CA SER A 501 8.55 30.24 -18.38
C SER A 501 9.90 30.98 -18.21
N ARG A 502 10.63 30.75 -17.11
CA ARG A 502 11.91 31.45 -16.85
C ARG A 502 12.84 30.72 -15.89
N GLU A 503 14.13 31.00 -16.05
CA GLU A 503 15.12 30.72 -15.01
C GLU A 503 14.86 31.57 -13.76
N LEU A 504 15.13 30.98 -12.60
CA LEU A 504 15.02 31.66 -11.32
C LEU A 504 16.24 31.28 -10.47
N VAL A 505 16.98 32.29 -10.02
CA VAL A 505 18.25 32.11 -9.31
C VAL A 505 18.25 32.92 -8.03
N GLU A 506 18.79 32.35 -6.96
CA GLU A 506 19.03 33.00 -5.67
C GLU A 506 17.82 33.73 -5.04
N ALA A 507 16.59 33.39 -5.45
CA ALA A 507 15.39 33.94 -4.82
C ALA A 507 15.30 33.45 -3.38
N GLY A 508 14.97 34.36 -2.45
CA GLY A 508 14.82 34.02 -1.02
C GLY A 508 13.57 33.19 -0.76
N TRP A 509 12.48 33.51 -1.44
CA TRP A 509 11.24 32.73 -1.41
C TRP A 509 10.36 32.92 -2.65
N VAL A 510 9.59 31.88 -2.95
CA VAL A 510 8.50 31.86 -3.93
C VAL A 510 7.20 31.55 -3.19
N HIS A 511 6.10 32.21 -3.55
CA HIS A 511 4.77 31.93 -3.02
C HIS A 511 3.79 31.67 -4.15
N HIS A 512 3.00 30.60 -4.02
CA HIS A 512 1.90 30.27 -4.91
C HIS A 512 0.80 29.52 -4.13
N ASP A 513 -0.46 29.89 -4.37
CA ASP A 513 -1.65 29.24 -3.80
C ASP A 513 -1.57 28.97 -2.28
N ASN A 514 -1.18 29.97 -1.50
CA ASN A 514 -0.97 29.91 -0.04
C ASN A 514 0.14 28.95 0.43
N VAL A 515 1.04 28.53 -0.47
CA VAL A 515 2.26 27.80 -0.13
C VAL A 515 3.47 28.69 -0.36
N GLY A 516 4.26 28.90 0.69
CA GLY A 516 5.60 29.45 0.59
C GLY A 516 6.65 28.37 0.35
N TYR A 517 7.56 28.63 -0.56
CA TYR A 517 8.77 27.85 -0.82
C TYR A 517 9.96 28.75 -0.49
N VAL A 518 10.70 28.44 0.58
CA VAL A 518 11.78 29.30 1.10
C VAL A 518 13.13 28.62 0.91
N PHE A 519 14.13 29.41 0.54
CA PHE A 519 15.46 28.92 0.15
C PHE A 519 16.51 29.51 1.10
N PRO A 520 16.99 28.73 2.09
CA PRO A 520 17.96 29.23 3.06
C PRO A 520 19.39 29.37 2.51
N ASP A 521 19.65 28.89 1.29
CA ASP A 521 20.96 28.97 0.63
C ASP A 521 20.77 29.26 -0.86
N ARG A 522 21.86 29.63 -1.54
CA ARG A 522 21.89 29.90 -2.97
C ARG A 522 21.46 28.67 -3.75
N TRP A 523 20.70 28.92 -4.81
CA TRP A 523 20.18 27.87 -5.68
C TRP A 523 19.97 28.41 -7.08
N TYR A 524 19.98 27.48 -8.04
CA TYR A 524 19.65 27.72 -9.43
C TYR A 524 18.43 26.88 -9.79
N GLY A 525 17.47 27.47 -10.49
CA GLY A 525 16.26 26.74 -10.85
C GLY A 525 15.45 27.41 -11.95
N HIS A 526 14.20 26.98 -12.03
CA HIS A 526 13.28 27.37 -13.07
C HIS A 526 11.86 27.42 -12.54
N MET A 527 11.09 28.40 -13.02
CA MET A 527 9.70 28.62 -12.67
C MET A 527 8.85 28.76 -13.92
N ASP A 528 7.80 27.94 -13.99
CA ASP A 528 6.77 27.99 -15.01
C ASP A 528 5.43 28.33 -14.35
N ASN A 529 4.69 29.29 -14.90
CA ASN A 529 3.34 29.66 -14.45
C ASN A 529 2.47 29.99 -15.68
N GLU A 530 2.24 28.99 -16.52
CA GLU A 530 1.62 29.12 -17.83
C GLU A 530 0.73 27.93 -18.17
N ALA A 531 -0.06 28.06 -19.24
CA ALA A 531 -0.90 27.00 -19.76
C ALA A 531 -0.05 25.84 -20.31
N LYS A 532 -0.39 24.61 -19.94
CA LYS A 532 0.18 23.37 -20.50
C LYS A 532 -0.95 22.55 -21.11
N SER A 533 -0.63 21.78 -22.15
CA SER A 533 -1.59 20.95 -22.87
C SER A 533 -1.12 19.51 -22.98
N GLY A 534 -2.07 18.60 -23.03
CA GLY A 534 -1.83 17.16 -23.18
C GLY A 534 -3.14 16.41 -23.29
N ASN A 535 -3.11 15.08 -23.16
CA ASN A 535 -4.32 14.25 -23.22
C ASN A 535 -4.19 13.05 -22.28
N TRP A 536 -5.32 12.50 -21.86
CA TRP A 536 -5.36 11.33 -21.00
C TRP A 536 -4.88 10.08 -21.74
N TYR A 537 -5.15 9.96 -23.04
CA TYR A 537 -4.70 8.83 -23.86
C TYR A 537 -3.19 8.58 -23.78
N SER A 538 -2.37 9.64 -23.70
CA SER A 538 -0.90 9.53 -23.64
C SER A 538 -0.36 8.93 -22.34
N ILE A 539 -1.19 8.87 -21.29
CA ILE A 539 -0.84 8.29 -19.98
C ILE A 539 -1.68 7.06 -19.66
N ASN A 540 -2.81 6.86 -20.35
CA ASN A 540 -3.72 5.73 -20.22
C ASN A 540 -4.50 5.52 -21.53
N ASN A 541 -4.20 4.45 -22.27
CA ASN A 541 -4.83 4.22 -23.57
C ASN A 541 -6.33 3.85 -23.51
N GLY A 542 -6.88 3.63 -22.32
CA GLY A 542 -8.32 3.43 -22.12
C GLY A 542 -9.12 4.74 -21.98
N GLN A 543 -8.45 5.90 -21.99
CA GLN A 543 -9.07 7.22 -21.86
C GLN A 543 -9.20 7.94 -23.20
N GLU A 544 -10.00 9.00 -23.24
CA GLU A 544 -10.20 9.82 -24.43
C GLU A 544 -8.89 10.42 -24.95
N ASP A 545 -8.67 10.32 -26.26
CA ASP A 545 -7.63 11.06 -26.99
C ASP A 545 -8.13 12.47 -27.33
N LYS A 546 -8.43 13.23 -26.28
CA LYS A 546 -8.87 14.61 -26.37
C LYS A 546 -7.85 15.52 -25.70
N VAL A 547 -7.36 16.49 -26.44
CA VAL A 547 -6.47 17.52 -25.90
C VAL A 547 -7.22 18.33 -24.85
N VAL A 548 -6.59 18.46 -23.68
CA VAL A 548 -7.00 19.32 -22.58
C VAL A 548 -5.88 20.30 -22.28
N THR A 549 -6.24 21.47 -21.78
CA THR A 549 -5.32 22.54 -21.40
C THR A 549 -5.68 22.99 -19.99
N ASP A 550 -4.67 23.19 -19.15
CA ASP A 550 -4.82 23.74 -17.80
C ASP A 550 -3.64 24.68 -17.51
N ASP A 551 -3.83 25.66 -16.63
CA ASP A 551 -2.76 26.54 -16.18
C ASP A 551 -1.96 25.82 -15.08
N VAL A 552 -0.63 25.73 -15.24
CA VAL A 552 0.26 24.96 -14.35
C VAL A 552 1.30 25.88 -13.70
N PHE A 553 1.48 25.75 -12.39
CA PHE A 553 2.63 26.25 -11.65
C PHE A 553 3.65 25.12 -11.47
N MET A 554 4.89 25.33 -11.89
CA MET A 554 5.99 24.42 -11.65
C MET A 554 7.22 25.16 -11.16
N LEU A 555 7.86 24.62 -10.13
CA LEU A 555 9.08 25.15 -9.55
C LEU A 555 10.09 24.02 -9.39
N ARG A 556 11.32 24.21 -9.87
CA ARG A 556 12.38 23.18 -9.80
C ARG A 556 13.77 23.79 -9.57
N ILE A 557 14.62 23.04 -8.89
CA ILE A 557 16.05 23.29 -8.71
C ILE A 557 16.82 22.47 -9.74
N GLY A 558 17.80 23.09 -10.40
CA GLY A 558 18.67 22.43 -11.38
C GLY A 558 20.02 22.03 -10.79
N HIS A 559 20.52 20.84 -11.15
CA HIS A 559 21.79 20.28 -10.64
C HIS A 559 22.92 20.19 -11.66
N SER A 560 22.67 20.52 -12.92
CA SER A 560 23.53 20.30 -14.11
C SER A 560 23.33 18.96 -14.85
N TRP A 561 24.02 18.82 -15.99
CA TRP A 561 24.23 17.54 -16.67
C TRP A 561 25.29 16.75 -15.91
N GLN A 562 24.98 15.48 -15.58
CA GLN A 562 25.90 14.60 -14.86
C GLN A 562 26.53 15.23 -13.60
N PRO A 563 25.71 15.73 -12.65
CA PRO A 563 26.22 16.30 -11.41
C PRO A 563 27.15 15.34 -10.68
N THR A 564 28.08 15.91 -9.92
CA THR A 564 28.93 15.18 -8.97
C THR A 564 28.82 15.85 -7.62
N ASN A 565 28.26 15.13 -6.64
CA ASN A 565 28.08 15.61 -5.26
C ASN A 565 27.32 16.94 -5.15
N ALA A 566 26.30 17.15 -5.98
CA ALA A 566 25.40 18.31 -5.85
C ALA A 566 24.47 18.16 -4.62
N SER A 567 23.84 19.26 -4.21
CA SER A 567 22.93 19.32 -3.07
C SER A 567 21.78 20.28 -3.33
N TYR A 568 20.72 20.18 -2.51
CA TYR A 568 19.69 21.20 -2.41
C TYR A 568 19.22 21.34 -0.97
N GLN A 569 18.62 22.49 -0.67
CA GLN A 569 17.81 22.69 0.53
C GLN A 569 16.69 23.69 0.24
N TYR A 570 15.47 23.36 0.65
CA TYR A 570 14.32 24.26 0.58
C TYR A 570 13.31 23.93 1.69
N ILE A 571 12.45 24.88 2.00
CA ILE A 571 11.42 24.75 3.04
C ILE A 571 10.05 24.93 2.37
N ILE A 572 9.13 24.00 2.63
CA ILE A 572 7.72 24.15 2.28
C ILE A 572 6.99 24.69 3.50
N ALA A 573 6.39 25.87 3.36
CA ALA A 573 5.64 26.58 4.39
C ALA A 573 4.17 26.74 3.91
N PRO A 574 3.32 25.72 4.11
CA PRO A 574 1.93 25.74 3.69
C PRO A 574 1.09 26.69 4.55
N ASN A 575 -0.10 27.04 4.05
CA ASN A 575 -1.07 27.92 4.69
C ASN A 575 -0.47 29.29 5.10
N LYS A 576 0.30 29.90 4.20
CA LYS A 576 0.87 31.24 4.37
C LYS A 576 0.59 32.08 3.14
N THR A 577 0.09 33.30 3.36
CA THR A 577 0.06 34.35 2.33
C THR A 577 1.47 34.79 1.97
N ALA A 578 1.65 35.47 0.83
CA ALA A 578 2.95 36.01 0.42
C ALA A 578 3.62 36.89 1.48
N SER A 579 2.85 37.72 2.20
CA SER A 579 3.36 38.55 3.31
C SER A 579 3.83 37.70 4.49
N GLN A 580 3.08 36.66 4.86
CA GLN A 580 3.49 35.71 5.90
C GLN A 580 4.69 34.85 5.47
N THR A 581 4.79 34.50 4.19
CA THR A 581 5.99 33.83 3.63
C THR A 581 7.21 34.73 3.73
N GLN A 582 7.08 36.02 3.41
CA GLN A 582 8.16 36.99 3.57
C GLN A 582 8.61 37.11 5.04
N GLN A 583 7.66 37.20 5.97
CA GLN A 583 7.96 37.26 7.41
C GLN A 583 8.65 35.97 7.90
N TYR A 584 8.20 34.81 7.43
CA TYR A 584 8.81 33.52 7.75
C TYR A 584 10.24 33.42 7.19
N ALA A 585 10.45 33.82 5.93
CA ALA A 585 11.76 33.82 5.30
C ALA A 585 12.75 34.78 5.98
N ALA A 586 12.27 35.91 6.50
CA ALA A 586 13.09 36.86 7.25
C ALA A 586 13.46 36.38 8.67
N ASN A 587 12.67 35.46 9.25
CA ASN A 587 12.83 34.98 10.63
C ASN A 587 12.72 33.45 10.68
N LEU A 588 13.62 32.76 9.95
CA LEU A 588 13.59 31.31 9.86
C LEU A 588 13.75 30.68 11.26
N PRO A 589 12.76 29.90 11.72
CA PRO A 589 12.85 29.24 13.04
C PRO A 589 13.68 27.96 12.98
N VAL A 590 14.02 27.50 11.77
CA VAL A 590 14.81 26.31 11.48
C VAL A 590 16.23 26.66 11.03
N THR A 591 17.19 25.87 11.48
CA THR A 591 18.60 25.95 11.08
C THR A 591 19.03 24.59 10.55
N VAL A 592 19.60 24.57 9.34
CA VAL A 592 20.27 23.38 8.79
C VAL A 592 21.63 23.26 9.47
N LEU A 593 21.83 22.20 10.25
CA LEU A 593 23.09 21.94 10.96
C LEU A 593 24.10 21.20 10.07
N SER A 594 23.61 20.37 9.15
CA SER A 594 24.43 19.65 8.18
C SER A 594 23.57 19.20 7.01
N ASN A 595 24.15 19.20 5.80
CA ASN A 595 23.55 18.61 4.61
C ASN A 595 24.63 17.97 3.74
N THR A 596 25.06 16.77 4.12
CA THR A 596 26.10 15.99 3.43
C THR A 596 25.59 14.59 3.11
N ASP A 597 26.34 13.85 2.30
CA ASP A 597 26.06 12.44 1.98
C ASP A 597 26.20 11.50 3.19
N LYS A 598 26.85 11.97 4.27
CA LYS A 598 27.07 11.25 5.54
C LYS A 598 26.08 11.61 6.63
N LEU A 599 25.64 12.87 6.67
CA LEU A 599 24.81 13.40 7.74
C LEU A 599 23.95 14.56 7.26
N GLN A 600 22.63 14.49 7.52
CA GLN A 600 21.68 15.58 7.29
C GLN A 600 20.95 15.89 8.59
N ALA A 601 20.93 17.15 9.03
CA ALA A 601 20.32 17.53 10.30
C ALA A 601 19.71 18.93 10.26
N VAL A 602 18.54 19.08 10.89
CA VAL A 602 17.81 20.33 11.00
C VAL A 602 17.32 20.51 12.43
N ARG A 603 17.51 21.71 12.99
CA ARG A 603 17.01 22.09 14.30
C ARG A 603 15.95 23.17 14.16
N HIS A 604 14.85 23.03 14.87
CA HIS A 604 13.88 24.10 15.11
C HIS A 604 14.09 24.66 16.52
N ALA A 605 14.77 25.81 16.63
CA ALA A 605 15.22 26.34 17.93
C ALA A 605 14.05 26.65 18.87
N GLY A 606 12.99 27.29 18.36
CA GLY A 606 11.82 27.66 19.16
C GLY A 606 10.97 26.48 19.67
N LEU A 607 11.14 25.29 19.09
CA LEU A 607 10.45 24.08 19.54
C LEU A 607 11.36 23.15 20.35
N GLY A 608 12.67 23.41 20.38
CA GLY A 608 13.63 22.48 20.99
C GLY A 608 13.73 21.13 20.27
N ILE A 609 13.36 21.05 18.99
CA ILE A 609 13.33 19.79 18.23
C ILE A 609 14.50 19.75 17.24
N THR A 610 15.22 18.63 17.19
CA THR A 610 16.24 18.37 16.17
C THR A 610 15.95 17.03 15.49
N GLY A 611 15.84 17.04 14.17
CA GLY A 611 15.85 15.84 13.35
C GLY A 611 17.24 15.59 12.77
N ILE A 612 17.71 14.35 12.81
CA ILE A 612 19.05 13.96 12.38
C ILE A 612 18.97 12.66 11.58
N VAL A 613 19.63 12.64 10.42
CA VAL A 613 19.84 11.46 9.59
C VAL A 613 21.32 11.16 9.57
N PHE A 614 21.71 10.05 10.19
CA PHE A 614 23.04 9.49 10.11
C PHE A 614 23.04 8.43 9.00
N HIS A 615 23.65 8.73 7.85
CA HIS A 615 23.82 7.76 6.75
C HIS A 615 24.93 6.74 7.03
N GLN A 616 25.75 7.03 8.03
CA GLN A 616 26.83 6.22 8.58
C GLN A 616 26.99 6.53 10.07
N ALA A 617 27.84 5.78 10.79
CA ALA A 617 28.22 6.13 12.15
C ALA A 617 28.72 7.59 12.23
N GLY A 618 28.37 8.30 13.31
CA GLY A 618 28.73 9.70 13.43
C GLY A 618 28.31 10.34 14.74
N THR A 619 28.75 11.58 14.90
CA THR A 619 28.45 12.44 16.05
C THR A 619 28.09 13.83 15.54
N ILE A 620 27.15 14.50 16.21
CA ILE A 620 26.78 15.89 15.93
C ILE A 620 26.61 16.66 17.24
N ASP A 621 27.14 17.88 17.26
CA ASP A 621 26.88 18.86 18.31
C ASP A 621 25.67 19.72 17.93
N LEU A 622 24.74 19.85 18.86
CA LEU A 622 23.52 20.64 18.72
C LEU A 622 23.76 22.05 19.24
N THR A 623 23.04 23.02 18.69
CA THR A 623 23.14 24.41 19.18
C THR A 623 22.60 24.60 20.61
N SER A 624 22.00 23.57 21.20
CA SER A 624 21.64 23.54 22.63
C SER A 624 22.80 23.20 23.56
N GLY A 625 23.98 22.88 23.02
CA GLY A 625 25.13 22.38 23.78
C GLY A 625 25.10 20.86 24.03
N ALA A 626 24.09 20.15 23.50
CA ALA A 626 24.04 18.70 23.53
C ALA A 626 24.86 18.07 22.40
N THR A 627 25.36 16.86 22.60
CA THR A 627 26.04 16.03 21.59
C THR A 627 25.31 14.71 21.45
N VAL A 628 25.05 14.30 20.20
CA VAL A 628 24.40 13.01 19.87
C VAL A 628 25.36 12.17 19.04
N SER A 629 25.56 10.91 19.43
CA SER A 629 26.40 9.97 18.70
C SER A 629 25.69 8.64 18.48
N VAL A 630 25.89 8.05 17.30
CA VAL A 630 25.43 6.70 16.95
C VAL A 630 26.55 5.92 16.24
N ASN A 631 26.65 4.63 16.53
CA ASN A 631 27.64 3.75 15.90
C ASN A 631 27.21 3.16 14.54
N LYS A 632 25.96 3.38 14.11
CA LYS A 632 25.36 2.81 12.89
C LYS A 632 24.39 3.79 12.23
N PRO A 633 24.12 3.63 10.91
CA PRO A 633 23.13 4.44 10.21
C PRO A 633 21.78 4.45 10.93
N SER A 634 21.26 5.63 11.24
CA SER A 634 20.08 5.81 12.07
C SER A 634 19.35 7.11 11.72
N VAL A 635 18.04 7.13 11.90
CA VAL A 635 17.24 8.37 11.87
C VAL A 635 16.82 8.67 13.30
N VAL A 636 17.15 9.87 13.78
CA VAL A 636 16.99 10.27 15.17
C VAL A 636 16.19 11.57 15.26
N LEU A 637 15.24 11.60 16.19
CA LEU A 637 14.53 12.79 16.62
C LEU A 637 14.89 13.05 18.09
N VAL A 638 15.40 14.25 18.37
CA VAL A 638 15.68 14.74 19.72
C VAL A 638 14.68 15.83 20.06
N ASP A 639 13.90 15.62 21.11
CA ASP A 639 12.92 16.56 21.63
C ASP A 639 13.40 17.08 22.99
N GLU A 640 13.88 18.31 23.01
CA GLU A 640 14.34 19.04 24.20
C GLU A 640 13.28 20.07 24.67
N SER A 641 12.01 19.92 24.26
CA SER A 641 10.95 20.88 24.63
C SER A 641 10.47 20.76 26.07
N GLY A 642 10.66 19.58 26.69
CA GLY A 642 10.32 19.29 28.07
C GLY A 642 11.47 19.48 29.05
N SER A 643 11.22 19.20 30.34
CA SER A 643 12.25 19.23 31.39
C SER A 643 13.32 18.14 31.23
N THR A 644 12.97 17.06 30.52
CA THR A 644 13.86 15.96 30.18
C THR A 644 13.75 15.72 28.69
N GLU A 645 14.89 15.56 28.03
CA GLU A 645 14.92 15.25 26.61
C GLU A 645 14.26 13.90 26.31
N GLN A 646 13.61 13.80 25.15
CA GLN A 646 13.07 12.55 24.62
C GLN A 646 13.75 12.25 23.28
N ILE A 647 14.30 11.04 23.14
CA ILE A 647 14.94 10.61 21.90
C ILE A 647 14.12 9.50 21.28
N THR A 648 13.79 9.65 20.01
CA THR A 648 13.16 8.61 19.19
C THR A 648 14.11 8.24 18.05
N LEU A 649 14.28 6.95 17.81
CA LEU A 649 15.21 6.41 16.83
C LEU A 649 14.51 5.38 15.93
N SER A 650 14.88 5.33 14.66
CA SER A 650 14.62 4.19 13.79
C SER A 650 15.85 3.84 12.95
N THR A 651 15.92 2.59 12.51
CA THR A 651 16.89 2.12 11.51
C THR A 651 16.13 1.63 10.28
N PRO A 652 15.76 2.53 9.36
CA PRO A 652 14.93 2.15 8.23
C PRO A 652 15.57 1.05 7.37
N GLY A 653 14.82 -0.02 7.12
CA GLY A 653 15.23 -1.13 6.27
C GLY A 653 16.19 -2.16 6.84
N VAL A 654 16.59 -2.03 8.11
CA VAL A 654 17.40 -3.03 8.80
C VAL A 654 17.08 -3.07 10.29
N GLY A 655 16.93 -4.27 10.87
CA GLY A 655 16.98 -4.44 12.32
C GLY A 655 18.43 -4.55 12.79
N THR A 656 18.83 -3.80 13.80
CA THR A 656 20.20 -3.84 14.35
C THR A 656 20.25 -3.26 15.77
N GLY A 657 21.32 -3.54 16.51
CA GLY A 657 21.64 -2.86 17.77
C GLY A 657 22.38 -1.55 17.50
N VAL A 658 21.84 -0.41 17.94
CA VAL A 658 22.49 0.90 17.81
C VAL A 658 23.00 1.36 19.16
N ASP A 659 24.32 1.56 19.27
CA ASP A 659 24.90 2.25 20.42
C ASP A 659 24.61 3.74 20.26
N ILE A 660 23.76 4.26 21.12
CA ILE A 660 23.37 5.67 21.12
C ILE A 660 23.87 6.34 22.39
N THR A 661 24.53 7.49 22.20
CA THR A 661 24.99 8.36 23.28
C THR A 661 24.37 9.73 23.12
N TYR A 662 23.84 10.26 24.22
CA TYR A 662 23.42 11.65 24.37
C TYR A 662 24.20 12.28 25.51
N SER A 663 24.85 13.42 25.26
CA SER A 663 25.54 14.18 26.30
C SER A 663 25.08 15.63 26.30
N LYS A 664 24.93 16.22 27.48
CA LYS A 664 24.64 17.64 27.66
C LYS A 664 25.14 18.08 29.04
N ASP A 665 25.77 19.25 29.12
CA ASP A 665 26.24 19.85 30.39
C ASP A 665 27.05 18.86 31.28
N GLY A 666 27.96 18.09 30.66
CA GLY A 666 28.80 17.11 31.34
C GLY A 666 28.10 15.81 31.77
N HIS A 667 26.79 15.70 31.59
CA HIS A 667 26.03 14.47 31.81
C HIS A 667 26.05 13.64 30.53
N VAL A 668 26.34 12.34 30.66
CA VAL A 668 26.40 11.40 29.53
C VAL A 668 25.41 10.27 29.79
N LYS A 669 24.54 10.01 28.82
CA LYS A 669 23.61 8.88 28.79
C LYS A 669 23.95 8.01 27.60
N ASN A 670 24.09 6.71 27.80
CA ASN A 670 24.40 5.75 26.74
C ASN A 670 23.59 4.46 26.91
N THR A 671 23.16 3.87 25.81
CA THR A 671 22.49 2.56 25.79
C THR A 671 22.62 1.92 24.41
N ILE A 672 22.25 0.64 24.30
CA ILE A 672 22.12 -0.06 23.03
C ILE A 672 20.63 -0.26 22.74
N LEU A 673 20.14 0.34 21.66
CA LEU A 673 18.77 0.13 21.19
C LEU A 673 18.74 -0.93 20.08
N HIS A 674 18.19 -2.11 20.37
CA HIS A 674 17.90 -3.11 19.33
C HIS A 674 16.57 -2.81 18.66
N THR A 675 16.63 -2.43 17.39
CA THR A 675 15.46 -2.19 16.54
C THR A 675 14.88 -3.50 16.00
N PHE A 676 13.65 -3.43 15.50
CA PHE A 676 12.95 -4.60 14.97
C PHE A 676 13.53 -5.06 13.63
N GLY A 677 13.85 -6.35 13.52
CA GLY A 677 14.32 -6.98 12.28
C GLY A 677 13.27 -7.84 11.56
N ASP A 678 12.08 -7.99 12.12
CA ASP A 678 10.99 -8.71 11.45
C ASP A 678 10.30 -7.83 10.40
N LYS A 679 9.82 -8.46 9.32
CA LYS A 679 9.16 -7.78 8.19
C LYS A 679 8.03 -6.83 8.64
N LYS A 680 7.33 -7.19 9.71
CA LYS A 680 6.15 -6.49 10.23
C LYS A 680 6.51 -5.14 10.89
N ARG A 681 7.65 -5.05 11.60
CA ARG A 681 8.02 -3.88 12.42
C ARG A 681 9.34 -3.21 12.01
N MET A 682 10.07 -3.76 11.04
CA MET A 682 11.32 -3.16 10.56
C MET A 682 11.13 -1.72 10.08
N GLY A 683 11.92 -0.79 10.62
CA GLY A 683 11.81 0.65 10.37
C GLY A 683 10.83 1.40 11.28
N MET A 684 10.12 0.70 12.17
CA MET A 684 9.24 1.34 13.17
C MET A 684 10.07 2.22 14.13
N SER A 685 9.50 3.37 14.51
CA SER A 685 10.11 4.30 15.47
C SER A 685 10.10 3.73 16.88
N MET A 686 11.19 3.93 17.61
CA MET A 686 11.37 3.47 18.99
C MET A 686 11.86 4.60 19.87
N LYS A 687 11.21 4.81 21.01
CA LYS A 687 11.75 5.70 22.04
C LYS A 687 12.97 5.05 22.68
N VAL A 688 14.01 5.85 22.91
CA VAL A 688 15.22 5.43 23.61
C VAL A 688 15.00 5.62 25.09
N ASP A 689 15.05 4.52 25.84
CA ASP A 689 15.09 4.54 27.29
C ASP A 689 16.50 4.20 27.76
N PHE A 690 17.20 5.21 28.27
CA PHE A 690 18.59 5.07 28.75
C PHE A 690 18.70 4.29 30.07
N ASN A 691 17.59 4.09 30.78
CA ASN A 691 17.57 3.40 32.07
C ASN A 691 16.98 1.98 31.98
N ALA A 692 16.29 1.65 30.89
CA ALA A 692 15.74 0.32 30.69
C ALA A 692 16.83 -0.72 30.41
N PRO A 693 16.64 -1.99 30.82
CA PRO A 693 17.51 -3.09 30.40
C PRO A 693 17.56 -3.21 28.88
N VAL A 694 18.74 -3.50 28.34
CA VAL A 694 18.91 -3.79 26.91
C VAL A 694 18.14 -5.06 26.55
N VAL A 695 17.14 -4.92 25.67
CA VAL A 695 16.35 -6.04 25.14
C VAL A 695 16.94 -6.45 23.79
N VAL A 696 17.71 -7.54 23.76
CA VAL A 696 18.22 -8.11 22.51
C VAL A 696 17.06 -8.67 21.68
N ARG A 697 17.09 -8.43 20.37
CA ARG A 697 16.05 -8.88 19.44
C ARG A 697 16.67 -9.71 18.31
N PRO A 698 16.05 -10.85 17.92
CA PRO A 698 16.43 -11.54 16.70
C PRO A 698 16.19 -10.65 15.48
N VAL A 699 17.11 -10.71 14.52
CA VAL A 699 17.02 -10.01 13.23
C VAL A 699 16.90 -11.04 12.12
N THR A 700 15.97 -10.82 11.19
CA THR A 700 15.83 -11.66 9.99
C THR A 700 16.55 -10.99 8.83
N VAL A 701 17.62 -11.61 8.34
CA VAL A 701 18.39 -11.16 7.18
C VAL A 701 17.90 -11.91 5.94
N PRO A 702 17.38 -11.22 4.91
CA PRO A 702 16.99 -11.88 3.66
C PRO A 702 18.23 -12.33 2.88
N VAL A 703 18.06 -13.34 2.03
CA VAL A 703 19.11 -13.75 1.09
C VAL A 703 19.43 -12.62 0.11
N LEU A 704 20.72 -12.30 -0.01
CA LEU A 704 21.25 -11.28 -0.92
C LEU A 704 21.28 -11.80 -2.37
N ALA A 705 21.75 -13.04 -2.54
CA ALA A 705 21.78 -13.72 -3.83
C ALA A 705 21.54 -15.22 -3.65
N ASP A 706 20.78 -15.84 -4.55
CA ASP A 706 20.63 -17.29 -4.63
C ASP A 706 20.64 -17.83 -6.06
N ALA A 707 21.17 -19.03 -6.22
CA ALA A 707 21.18 -19.71 -7.51
C ALA A 707 21.36 -21.20 -7.31
N PHE A 708 20.75 -22.02 -8.17
CA PHE A 708 21.14 -23.42 -8.28
C PHE A 708 22.05 -23.65 -9.49
N VAL A 709 22.88 -24.67 -9.42
CA VAL A 709 23.81 -25.10 -10.46
C VAL A 709 23.60 -26.56 -10.79
N ARG A 710 24.01 -27.00 -11.99
CA ARG A 710 23.79 -28.37 -12.49
C ARG A 710 25.04 -28.93 -13.15
N ASP A 711 25.34 -30.19 -12.87
CA ASP A 711 26.57 -30.85 -13.32
C ASP A 711 26.54 -31.28 -14.79
N GLY A 712 27.67 -31.84 -15.26
CA GLY A 712 27.83 -32.41 -16.59
C GLY A 712 27.66 -31.39 -17.72
N MET A 713 26.85 -31.71 -18.73
CA MET A 713 26.62 -30.84 -19.90
C MET A 713 26.02 -29.47 -19.57
N TYR A 714 25.54 -29.26 -18.34
CA TYR A 714 24.99 -27.99 -17.86
C TYR A 714 25.96 -27.22 -16.97
N GLN A 715 27.21 -27.67 -16.84
CA GLN A 715 28.16 -27.16 -15.86
C GLN A 715 28.47 -25.67 -15.99
N ASP A 716 28.28 -25.10 -17.18
CA ASP A 716 28.54 -23.69 -17.50
C ASP A 716 27.27 -22.83 -17.53
N LYS A 717 26.10 -23.38 -17.13
CA LYS A 717 24.84 -22.63 -17.07
C LYS A 717 24.57 -22.10 -15.66
N SER A 718 24.08 -20.87 -15.59
CA SER A 718 23.56 -20.24 -14.36
C SER A 718 22.03 -20.24 -14.35
N TYR A 719 21.43 -20.30 -13.16
CA TYR A 719 19.98 -20.32 -12.97
C TYR A 719 19.50 -19.32 -11.90
N GLY A 720 20.25 -18.24 -11.66
CA GLY A 720 19.96 -17.24 -10.63
C GLY A 720 18.66 -16.43 -10.84
N ASN A 721 18.16 -16.33 -12.07
CA ASN A 721 16.90 -15.62 -12.36
C ASN A 721 15.63 -16.47 -12.18
N ASN A 722 15.77 -17.74 -11.78
CA ASN A 722 14.62 -18.63 -11.65
C ASN A 722 13.89 -18.36 -10.34
N SER A 723 12.56 -18.36 -10.37
CA SER A 723 11.70 -18.23 -9.18
C SER A 723 11.66 -19.50 -8.28
N TYR A 724 12.70 -20.33 -8.36
CA TYR A 724 12.86 -21.58 -7.61
C TYR A 724 14.32 -22.05 -7.64
N LEU A 725 14.71 -22.73 -6.56
CA LEU A 725 16.02 -23.35 -6.38
C LEU A 725 15.86 -24.87 -6.31
N VAL A 726 16.87 -25.64 -6.71
CA VAL A 726 16.78 -27.11 -6.72
C VAL A 726 18.05 -27.74 -6.18
N VAL A 727 17.87 -28.68 -5.25
CA VAL A 727 18.94 -29.57 -4.77
C VAL A 727 18.61 -31.01 -5.19
N LYS A 728 19.56 -31.71 -5.83
CA LYS A 728 19.40 -33.10 -6.27
C LYS A 728 20.74 -33.84 -6.25
N LYS A 729 20.74 -35.11 -5.83
CA LYS A 729 21.88 -36.02 -6.00
C LYS A 729 21.44 -37.18 -6.87
N ASP A 730 22.10 -37.33 -8.01
CA ASP A 730 21.73 -38.28 -9.05
C ASP A 730 22.98 -38.62 -9.89
N GLY A 731 22.82 -39.37 -10.97
CA GLY A 731 23.87 -39.58 -11.96
C GLY A 731 24.33 -38.28 -12.64
N LEU A 732 25.42 -38.39 -13.39
CA LEU A 732 26.01 -37.28 -14.16
C LEU A 732 24.94 -36.57 -15.02
N ASN A 733 25.00 -35.25 -15.05
CA ASN A 733 24.04 -34.34 -15.70
C ASN A 733 22.74 -34.10 -14.93
N TYR A 734 22.48 -34.76 -13.80
CA TYR A 734 21.23 -34.59 -13.06
C TYR A 734 21.41 -34.04 -11.65
N SER A 735 22.65 -33.97 -11.15
CA SER A 735 22.94 -33.43 -9.83
C SER A 735 22.82 -31.91 -9.81
N ARG A 736 22.27 -31.37 -8.72
CA ARG A 736 22.04 -29.94 -8.54
C ARG A 736 22.38 -29.51 -7.11
N LYS A 737 22.99 -28.34 -6.98
CA LYS A 737 23.33 -27.69 -5.70
C LYS A 737 22.78 -26.29 -5.70
N THR A 738 22.43 -25.77 -4.53
CA THR A 738 21.95 -24.39 -4.37
C THR A 738 22.95 -23.57 -3.57
N ALA A 739 23.39 -22.44 -4.10
CA ALA A 739 24.21 -21.44 -3.40
C ALA A 739 23.31 -20.34 -2.83
N LEU A 740 23.61 -19.90 -1.61
CA LEU A 740 22.92 -18.81 -0.91
C LEU A 740 23.96 -17.81 -0.40
N LYS A 741 23.68 -16.52 -0.51
CA LYS A 741 24.55 -15.45 0.00
C LYS A 741 23.78 -14.54 0.95
N PHE A 742 24.38 -14.18 2.08
CA PHE A 742 23.83 -13.23 3.05
C PHE A 742 24.87 -12.15 3.36
N ASP A 743 24.43 -10.94 3.65
CA ASP A 743 25.29 -9.86 4.15
C ASP A 743 24.98 -9.57 5.61
N LEU A 744 25.93 -9.89 6.49
CA LEU A 744 25.83 -9.70 7.94
C LEU A 744 26.66 -8.51 8.42
N THR A 745 27.10 -7.61 7.52
CA THR A 745 27.95 -6.46 7.86
C THR A 745 27.28 -5.54 8.89
N ALA A 746 25.96 -5.35 8.79
CA ALA A 746 25.18 -4.51 9.71
C ALA A 746 24.80 -5.21 11.04
N GLN A 747 25.13 -6.48 11.19
CA GLN A 747 24.75 -7.29 12.35
C GLN A 747 25.92 -7.47 13.32
N ASP A 748 25.61 -7.55 14.61
CA ASP A 748 26.60 -7.77 15.66
C ASP A 748 26.88 -9.26 15.81
N VAL A 749 27.59 -9.82 14.82
CA VAL A 749 27.97 -11.23 14.81
C VAL A 749 29.23 -11.45 15.66
N THR A 750 29.09 -12.27 16.70
CA THR A 750 30.15 -12.71 17.61
C THR A 750 30.23 -14.24 17.64
N ALA A 751 31.18 -14.80 18.39
CA ALA A 751 31.30 -16.26 18.55
C ALA A 751 30.12 -16.89 19.32
N SER A 752 29.35 -16.11 20.08
CA SER A 752 28.15 -16.58 20.81
C SER A 752 26.85 -16.36 20.02
N THR A 753 26.92 -15.71 18.86
CA THR A 753 25.73 -15.41 18.07
C THR A 753 25.11 -16.68 17.52
N ARG A 754 23.82 -16.86 17.78
CA ARG A 754 23.04 -17.96 17.21
C ARG A 754 22.49 -17.57 15.85
N ALA A 755 22.66 -18.43 14.85
CA ALA A 755 22.15 -18.22 13.51
C ALA A 755 21.33 -19.41 13.01
N VAL A 756 20.10 -19.14 12.58
CA VAL A 756 19.18 -20.15 12.07
C VAL A 756 18.81 -19.83 10.63
N LEU A 757 19.19 -20.70 9.70
CA LEU A 757 18.80 -20.63 8.30
C LEU A 757 17.40 -21.21 8.14
N ARG A 758 16.46 -20.41 7.63
CA ARG A 758 15.09 -20.81 7.30
C ARG A 758 14.98 -20.98 5.79
N LEU A 759 14.46 -22.13 5.37
CA LEU A 759 14.28 -22.50 3.96
C LEU A 759 12.81 -22.85 3.69
N ASN A 760 12.19 -22.21 2.70
CA ASN A 760 10.84 -22.53 2.27
C ASN A 760 10.89 -23.65 1.21
N ILE A 761 10.26 -24.78 1.51
CA ILE A 761 10.22 -25.94 0.61
C ILE A 761 9.05 -25.77 -0.37
N LYS A 762 9.38 -25.56 -1.64
CA LYS A 762 8.42 -25.40 -2.73
C LYS A 762 7.87 -26.74 -3.21
N SER A 763 8.72 -27.75 -3.31
CA SER A 763 8.34 -29.09 -3.77
C SER A 763 9.30 -30.16 -3.26
N VAL A 764 8.82 -31.38 -3.08
CA VAL A 764 9.63 -32.55 -2.73
C VAL A 764 9.17 -33.71 -3.60
N ASN A 765 10.10 -34.42 -4.24
CA ASN A 765 9.78 -35.56 -5.10
C ASN A 765 9.53 -36.85 -4.26
N THR A 766 9.42 -38.03 -4.87
CA THR A 766 8.76 -39.20 -4.26
C THR A 766 9.62 -40.17 -3.44
N ASP A 767 10.96 -40.03 -3.36
CA ASP A 767 11.73 -40.82 -2.38
C ASP A 767 11.19 -40.58 -0.94
N SER A 768 11.42 -41.52 -0.03
CA SER A 768 10.90 -41.42 1.34
C SER A 768 11.61 -40.35 2.17
N SER A 769 12.88 -40.07 1.89
CA SER A 769 13.66 -39.03 2.56
C SER A 769 14.87 -38.57 1.75
N ARG A 770 15.39 -37.37 2.04
CA ARG A 770 16.72 -36.89 1.63
C ARG A 770 17.43 -36.26 2.81
N THR A 771 18.75 -36.22 2.75
CA THR A 771 19.59 -35.49 3.70
C THR A 771 20.18 -34.27 3.01
N ILE A 772 19.60 -33.09 3.26
CA ILE A 772 20.11 -31.82 2.73
C ILE A 772 21.11 -31.25 3.73
N THR A 773 22.37 -31.16 3.34
CA THR A 773 23.45 -30.59 4.13
C THR A 773 23.65 -29.13 3.77
N VAL A 774 23.72 -28.27 4.79
CA VAL A 774 24.11 -26.87 4.65
C VAL A 774 25.59 -26.74 4.97
N SER A 775 26.37 -26.16 4.07
CA SER A 775 27.82 -26.00 4.25
C SER A 775 28.29 -24.60 3.90
N LYS A 776 29.39 -24.15 4.51
CA LYS A 776 30.02 -22.86 4.22
C LYS A 776 30.90 -22.97 2.97
N LEU A 777 30.75 -22.01 2.06
CA LEU A 777 31.65 -21.83 0.92
C LEU A 777 32.88 -21.02 1.31
N ASN A 778 34.03 -21.32 0.70
CA ASN A 778 35.31 -20.70 1.04
C ASN A 778 35.43 -19.21 0.68
N ASN A 779 34.53 -18.69 -0.17
CA ASN A 779 34.41 -17.27 -0.48
C ASN A 779 32.99 -16.93 -0.99
N GLY A 780 32.68 -15.63 -1.04
CA GLY A 780 31.41 -15.11 -1.55
C GLY A 780 31.51 -14.39 -2.91
N ASN A 781 32.59 -14.61 -3.66
CA ASN A 781 32.93 -13.87 -4.89
C ASN A 781 32.21 -14.42 -6.14
N TRP A 782 30.97 -14.85 -5.99
CA TRP A 782 30.13 -15.33 -7.09
C TRP A 782 29.01 -14.33 -7.37
N GLN A 783 28.51 -14.27 -8.59
CA GLN A 783 27.37 -13.41 -8.94
C GLN A 783 26.14 -14.28 -9.18
N GLU A 784 24.97 -13.81 -8.75
CA GLU A 784 23.70 -14.57 -8.82
C GLU A 784 23.45 -15.16 -10.21
N ASN A 785 23.57 -14.32 -11.23
CA ASN A 785 23.35 -14.67 -12.63
C ASN A 785 24.61 -15.17 -13.37
N GLY A 786 25.71 -15.37 -12.66
CA GLY A 786 26.99 -15.78 -13.23
C GLY A 786 27.57 -17.06 -12.62
N VAL A 787 27.06 -17.53 -11.48
CA VAL A 787 27.56 -18.76 -10.84
C VAL A 787 27.09 -19.98 -11.62
N THR A 788 28.01 -20.91 -11.85
CA THR A 788 27.80 -22.15 -12.58
C THR A 788 28.33 -23.33 -11.75
N TRP A 789 28.14 -24.57 -12.20
CA TRP A 789 28.70 -25.72 -11.48
C TRP A 789 30.24 -25.69 -11.48
N ALA A 790 30.85 -25.28 -12.59
CA ALA A 790 32.30 -25.18 -12.74
C ALA A 790 32.91 -24.05 -11.90
N THR A 791 32.14 -22.97 -11.67
CA THR A 791 32.59 -21.77 -10.95
C THR A 791 32.08 -21.67 -9.51
N LEU A 792 31.28 -22.64 -9.04
CA LEU A 792 30.80 -22.65 -7.67
C LEU A 792 31.99 -22.76 -6.70
N PRO A 793 32.12 -21.85 -5.72
CA PRO A 793 33.18 -21.94 -4.72
C PRO A 793 33.20 -23.29 -4.00
N ALA A 794 34.39 -23.73 -3.59
CA ALA A 794 34.55 -24.97 -2.84
C ALA A 794 34.00 -24.83 -1.42
N VAL A 795 33.52 -25.93 -0.85
CA VAL A 795 33.09 -25.98 0.55
C VAL A 795 34.32 -25.89 1.46
N SER A 796 34.32 -24.94 2.40
CA SER A 796 35.35 -24.81 3.44
C SER A 796 35.00 -25.55 4.72
N THR A 797 33.72 -25.58 5.08
CA THR A 797 33.24 -26.12 6.36
C THR A 797 31.91 -26.82 6.13
N PHE A 798 31.84 -28.10 6.47
CA PHE A 798 30.59 -28.85 6.43
C PHE A 798 29.76 -28.52 7.67
N GLY A 799 28.48 -28.23 7.48
CA GLY A 799 27.54 -28.03 8.59
C GLY A 799 26.56 -29.19 8.75
N ALA A 800 25.46 -28.89 9.41
CA ALA A 800 24.43 -29.88 9.72
C ALA A 800 23.67 -30.36 8.47
N GLY A 801 23.25 -31.63 8.51
CA GLY A 801 22.28 -32.20 7.59
C GLY A 801 20.88 -32.18 8.19
N ILE A 802 19.89 -31.78 7.40
CA ILE A 802 18.47 -31.93 7.73
C ILE A 802 17.81 -33.00 6.87
N THR A 803 16.89 -33.73 7.47
CA THR A 803 16.07 -34.72 6.76
C THR A 803 14.83 -34.02 6.19
N ILE A 804 14.60 -34.17 4.88
CA ILE A 804 13.40 -33.65 4.21
C ILE A 804 12.60 -34.82 3.62
N GLN A 805 11.30 -34.82 3.87
CA GLN A 805 10.34 -35.82 3.42
C GLN A 805 9.26 -35.21 2.51
N PRO A 806 8.53 -36.01 1.70
CA PRO A 806 7.45 -35.50 0.86
C PRO A 806 6.38 -34.67 1.61
N SER A 807 6.11 -35.02 2.87
CA SER A 807 5.19 -34.32 3.77
C SER A 807 5.65 -32.92 4.18
N ASP A 808 6.88 -32.52 3.86
CA ASP A 808 7.43 -31.19 4.17
C ASP A 808 7.21 -30.17 3.04
N ALA A 809 6.65 -30.60 1.90
CA ALA A 809 6.30 -29.69 0.81
C ALA A 809 5.35 -28.58 1.31
N GLY A 810 5.68 -27.33 0.99
CA GLY A 810 4.95 -26.12 1.41
C GLY A 810 5.32 -25.59 2.80
N LYS A 811 6.23 -26.25 3.54
CA LYS A 811 6.64 -25.84 4.90
C LYS A 811 7.97 -25.09 4.89
N TRP A 812 8.20 -24.34 5.97
CA TRP A 812 9.53 -23.83 6.32
C TRP A 812 10.28 -24.87 7.15
N VAL A 813 11.55 -25.07 6.84
CA VAL A 813 12.49 -25.84 7.66
C VAL A 813 13.59 -24.94 8.17
N GLU A 814 14.11 -25.26 9.35
CA GLU A 814 15.10 -24.45 10.04
C GLU A 814 16.37 -25.28 10.31
N VAL A 815 17.53 -24.67 10.08
CA VAL A 815 18.84 -25.30 10.27
C VAL A 815 19.70 -24.37 11.11
N ASP A 816 20.25 -24.87 12.21
CA ASP A 816 21.28 -24.13 12.94
C ASP A 816 22.57 -24.08 12.11
N VAL A 817 23.02 -22.87 11.82
CA VAL A 817 24.20 -22.58 11.00
C VAL A 817 25.17 -21.66 11.75
N SER A 818 25.08 -21.60 13.08
CA SER A 818 25.89 -20.71 13.93
C SER A 818 27.39 -20.86 13.64
N ASP A 819 27.88 -22.09 13.50
CA ASP A 819 29.29 -22.38 13.20
C ASP A 819 29.73 -22.07 11.76
N LEU A 820 28.78 -21.74 10.86
CA LEU A 820 29.05 -21.44 9.45
C LEU A 820 29.09 -19.94 9.16
N ILE A 821 28.58 -19.10 10.06
CA ILE A 821 28.47 -17.67 9.83
C ILE A 821 29.68 -16.90 10.36
N HIS A 822 29.83 -15.66 9.91
CA HIS A 822 30.81 -14.69 10.41
C HIS A 822 30.34 -13.29 10.02
N LYS A 823 30.92 -12.25 10.62
CA LYS A 823 30.65 -10.86 10.21
C LYS A 823 31.07 -10.65 8.75
N GLY A 824 30.24 -9.94 7.99
CA GLY A 824 30.44 -9.69 6.57
C GLY A 824 29.59 -10.60 5.67
N VAL A 825 30.06 -10.82 4.44
CA VAL A 825 29.34 -11.62 3.44
C VAL A 825 29.56 -13.11 3.68
N VAL A 826 28.48 -13.84 3.94
CA VAL A 826 28.48 -15.29 4.13
C VAL A 826 27.93 -15.96 2.88
N SER A 827 28.57 -17.04 2.42
CA SER A 827 28.06 -17.90 1.36
C SER A 827 27.88 -19.33 1.85
N LEU A 828 26.70 -19.88 1.64
CA LEU A 828 26.31 -21.24 2.01
C LEU A 828 25.96 -22.03 0.75
N VAL A 829 26.08 -23.35 0.83
CA VAL A 829 25.60 -24.28 -0.20
C VAL A 829 24.72 -25.36 0.40
N LEU A 830 23.63 -25.68 -0.29
CA LEU A 830 22.75 -26.80 -0.01
C LEU A 830 23.09 -27.95 -0.95
N GLU A 831 23.34 -29.13 -0.39
CA GLU A 831 23.66 -30.35 -1.14
C GLU A 831 22.86 -31.53 -0.59
N ASN A 832 22.30 -32.38 -1.46
CA ASN A 832 21.79 -33.67 -1.00
C ASN A 832 22.98 -34.62 -0.81
N ARG A 833 23.26 -35.03 0.41
CA ARG A 833 24.33 -35.98 0.74
C ARG A 833 23.84 -37.40 1.02
N GLY A 834 22.54 -37.63 0.95
CA GLY A 834 21.94 -38.96 1.04
C GLY A 834 22.25 -39.84 -0.19
N THR A 835 21.44 -40.88 -0.39
CA THR A 835 21.57 -41.78 -1.55
C THR A 835 21.22 -41.06 -2.85
N ALA A 836 21.97 -41.33 -3.92
CA ALA A 836 21.68 -40.78 -5.24
C ALA A 836 20.42 -41.45 -5.83
N SER A 837 19.52 -40.65 -6.41
CA SER A 837 18.26 -41.15 -6.99
C SER A 837 17.66 -40.17 -7.99
N GLY A 838 17.04 -40.72 -9.03
CA GLY A 838 16.23 -39.97 -10.01
C GLY A 838 15.07 -39.19 -9.39
N LYS A 839 14.67 -39.55 -8.18
CA LYS A 839 13.54 -38.99 -7.42
C LYS A 839 13.99 -38.19 -6.19
N SER A 840 15.27 -37.85 -6.07
CA SER A 840 15.83 -37.23 -4.87
C SER A 840 15.66 -35.70 -4.82
N ASP A 841 15.06 -35.06 -5.81
CA ASP A 841 15.06 -33.59 -5.90
C ASP A 841 14.16 -32.94 -4.84
N VAL A 842 14.64 -31.81 -4.33
CA VAL A 842 13.92 -30.88 -3.46
C VAL A 842 13.99 -29.51 -4.11
N GLY A 843 12.82 -28.90 -4.30
CA GLY A 843 12.67 -27.53 -4.75
C GLY A 843 12.49 -26.59 -3.56
N PHE A 844 13.26 -25.50 -3.52
CA PHE A 844 13.10 -24.42 -2.56
C PHE A 844 12.61 -23.15 -3.27
N SER A 845 11.96 -22.26 -2.53
CA SER A 845 11.65 -20.92 -3.02
C SER A 845 12.94 -20.08 -3.14
N SER A 846 13.05 -19.30 -4.21
CA SER A 846 14.16 -18.37 -4.44
C SER A 846 13.80 -16.95 -3.97
N LYS A 847 14.76 -16.04 -3.99
CA LYS A 847 14.53 -14.62 -3.73
C LYS A 847 13.43 -14.03 -4.62
N GLU A 848 13.40 -14.42 -5.89
CA GLU A 848 12.47 -13.91 -6.91
C GLU A 848 11.02 -14.36 -6.63
N SER A 849 10.80 -15.41 -5.83
CA SER A 849 9.45 -15.81 -5.44
C SER A 849 8.87 -14.97 -4.28
N GLY A 850 9.69 -14.14 -3.64
CA GLY A 850 9.32 -13.42 -2.41
C GLY A 850 9.34 -14.30 -1.14
N GLN A 851 9.66 -15.58 -1.27
CA GLN A 851 9.78 -16.55 -0.16
C GLN A 851 11.17 -17.20 -0.10
N GLY A 852 12.19 -16.49 -0.58
CA GLY A 852 13.58 -16.94 -0.56
C GLY A 852 14.10 -17.23 0.86
N ALA A 853 15.29 -17.83 0.93
CA ALA A 853 15.93 -18.19 2.19
C ALA A 853 16.11 -16.97 3.12
N GLN A 854 16.03 -17.21 4.43
CA GLN A 854 16.20 -16.20 5.46
C GLN A 854 17.18 -16.68 6.51
N LEU A 855 17.99 -15.78 7.05
CA LEU A 855 18.89 -16.07 8.16
C LEU A 855 18.45 -15.29 9.39
N VAL A 856 18.01 -15.98 10.43
CA VAL A 856 17.64 -15.36 11.71
C VAL A 856 18.87 -15.32 12.60
N ILE A 857 19.31 -14.11 12.92
CA ILE A 857 20.46 -13.81 13.78
C ILE A 857 19.95 -13.40 15.15
N THR A 858 20.38 -14.09 16.19
CA THR A 858 20.15 -13.69 17.58
C THR A 858 21.52 -13.34 18.18
N PRO A 859 21.79 -12.04 18.42
CA PRO A 859 23.07 -11.56 18.95
C PRO A 859 23.50 -12.26 20.24
#